data_AF-A0A1B6ALD6-F1
#
_entry.id   AF-A0A1B6ALD6-F1
#
_cell.length_a   1.000
_cell.length_b   1.000
_cell.length_c   1.000
_cell.angle_alpha   90.00
_cell.angle_beta   90.00
_cell.angle_gamma   90.00
#
_symmetry.space_group_name_H-M   'P 1'
#
loop_
_entity.id
_entity.type
_entity.pdbx_description
1 polymer ?
#
loop_
_entity_poly.entity_id
_entity_poly.type
_entity_poly.pdbx_seq_one_letter_code
_entity_poly.pdbx_strand_id
1 'polypeptide(L)'
;MTSAPLSDGLVDIPGYLSWLRSTASGLGYGLTPYRAPLSLRSDRTAQTFSILHVVSDLLALGEPVPDVPGALTRVFATQNPDGGFGEQPGLPSEAFTTYCAVLTAIVLGGGDHPAFDRDACVEFVRACQRPEGGFGNAPGYPPDAWHSHLAALTLVALGARPEREDDLVAFLLSCQNPDRGYGNLPGSPSDTFATFRVVDTLVAFGLRPPRAKQTRALGDHRRRVHRDPGPPHARREAQPLLGGDDDMTNTSSTSTSTTATPAASTDQAGPSSRTVALLSFATMFVIGTDTFLVAPLLPTLARTFDVSSDVSGWMVSAYALGYALFALIAGPLSDGRDRRRVLLTGLVGFIVMTALCGFAQGFWTMILFRFLAGVSAAFVSPQIWASIPVLVKPQQIVRTMGFATAGLSIAQFAGIPLGSWLAAASWHLPFWVIGGASALLWLLLARYFPSVPGRPGGAGRGLRALFGPYGRVFGGGRLRWFLLGYLLFQTGNFEAISFFGSWFTKDFELSVGSVGTAMMAVGAGNVVGSLFGSRLVQRLGLYRSLLSGVLTMAALYCLVPFSPNLATALVHLALVMMVAGFVFPVFMSILQQETETARGTVSSLANAAMYIGTTIGGAVGGVLLTKADGFYGVAAFAIAGYLVSLVVYAAAGAFRRREADA
;
A
#
# COMPACT_ATOMS: atom_id res chain seq x y z
N MET A 1 -12.38 29.22 -27.04
CA MET A 1 -12.47 30.29 -26.01
C MET A 1 -11.49 31.37 -26.41
N THR A 2 -11.97 32.60 -26.56
CA THR A 2 -11.14 33.80 -26.77
C THR A 2 -10.18 33.95 -25.58
N SER A 3 -8.87 33.84 -25.84
CA SER A 3 -7.80 33.95 -24.85
C SER A 3 -7.69 35.39 -24.37
N ALA A 4 -8.38 35.73 -23.28
CA ALA A 4 -7.93 36.84 -22.46
C ALA A 4 -6.57 36.42 -21.87
N PRO A 5 -5.49 37.21 -22.02
CA PRO A 5 -4.23 36.91 -21.35
C PRO A 5 -4.52 36.79 -19.85
N LEU A 6 -3.97 35.73 -19.23
CA LEU A 6 -4.03 35.54 -17.78
C LEU A 6 -3.61 36.85 -17.12
N SER A 7 -4.51 37.46 -16.36
CA SER A 7 -4.29 38.79 -15.77
C SER A 7 -3.03 38.79 -14.91
N ASP A 8 -2.12 39.74 -15.18
CA ASP A 8 -0.92 39.98 -14.40
C ASP A 8 -1.26 40.11 -12.91
N GLY A 9 -0.75 39.19 -12.08
CA GLY A 9 -0.81 39.31 -10.62
C GLY A 9 -1.19 38.06 -9.82
N LEU A 10 -1.77 37.01 -10.45
CA LEU A 10 -2.08 35.75 -9.74
C LEU A 10 -1.04 34.65 -9.93
N VAL A 11 -0.30 34.69 -11.05
CA VAL A 11 0.74 33.72 -11.40
C VAL A 11 1.97 34.50 -11.83
N ASP A 12 3.12 34.20 -11.23
CA ASP A 12 4.42 34.73 -11.66
C ASP A 12 4.83 34.07 -12.98
N ILE A 13 4.30 34.60 -14.10
CA ILE A 13 4.58 34.09 -15.45
C ILE A 13 6.09 34.13 -15.74
N PRO A 14 6.84 35.22 -15.48
CA PRO A 14 8.29 35.23 -15.67
C PRO A 14 9.03 34.14 -14.88
N GLY A 15 8.68 33.93 -13.60
CA GLY A 15 9.25 32.88 -12.76
C GLY A 15 8.91 31.48 -13.27
N TYR A 16 7.67 31.27 -13.69
CA TYR A 16 7.21 30.00 -14.27
C TYR A 16 7.93 29.68 -15.59
N LEU A 17 8.08 30.65 -16.50
CA LEU A 17 8.85 30.49 -17.74
C LEU A 17 10.33 30.22 -17.47
N SER A 18 10.90 30.84 -16.43
CA SER A 18 12.26 30.53 -15.96
C SER A 18 12.38 29.07 -15.49
N TRP A 19 11.38 28.59 -14.75
CA TRP A 19 11.32 27.20 -14.31
C TRP A 19 11.16 26.22 -15.47
N LEU A 20 10.28 26.48 -16.44
CA LEU A 20 10.14 25.65 -17.64
C LEU A 20 11.45 25.56 -18.44
N ARG A 21 12.17 26.67 -18.60
CA ARG A 21 13.50 26.65 -19.24
C ARG A 21 14.49 25.75 -18.51
N SER A 22 14.38 25.61 -17.19
CA SER A 22 15.26 24.75 -16.41
C SER A 22 15.06 23.24 -16.65
N THR A 23 13.90 22.84 -17.21
CA THR A 23 13.58 21.42 -17.52
C THR A 23 14.10 20.97 -18.89
N ALA A 24 14.59 21.90 -19.72
CA ALA A 24 15.08 21.61 -21.05
C ALA A 24 16.40 20.82 -21.04
N SER A 25 16.51 19.83 -21.94
CA SER A 25 17.73 19.02 -22.18
C SER A 25 18.35 19.20 -23.56
N GLY A 26 17.95 20.23 -24.29
CA GLY A 26 18.44 20.54 -25.64
C GLY A 26 17.57 19.94 -26.75
N LEU A 27 17.07 18.71 -26.61
CA LEU A 27 16.18 18.05 -27.59
C LEU A 27 14.75 17.83 -27.07
N GLY A 28 14.37 18.50 -25.98
CA GLY A 28 13.06 18.37 -25.36
C GLY A 28 13.08 18.72 -23.87
N TYR A 29 12.09 18.22 -23.15
CA TYR A 29 11.83 18.54 -21.74
C TYR A 29 11.72 17.28 -20.91
N GLY A 30 12.25 17.30 -19.68
CA GLY A 30 12.15 16.20 -18.71
C GLY A 30 11.31 16.55 -17.49
N LEU A 31 10.90 15.52 -16.73
CA LEU A 31 10.01 15.64 -15.57
C LEU A 31 10.54 16.53 -14.43
N THR A 32 11.87 16.63 -14.24
CA THR A 32 12.43 17.40 -13.11
C THR A 32 13.73 18.13 -13.44
N PRO A 33 13.79 19.46 -13.23
CA PRO A 33 15.01 20.24 -13.45
C PRO A 33 16.03 20.14 -12.31
N TYR A 34 15.63 19.54 -11.18
CA TYR A 34 16.42 19.46 -9.96
C TYR A 34 17.26 18.19 -9.91
N ARG A 35 18.48 18.30 -9.38
CA ARG A 35 19.22 17.13 -8.90
C ARG A 35 18.40 16.53 -7.75
N ALA A 36 18.10 15.23 -7.86
CA ALA A 36 17.61 14.51 -6.71
C ALA A 36 18.60 14.71 -5.53
N PRO A 37 18.14 14.80 -4.28
CA PRO A 37 18.94 15.16 -3.10
C PRO A 37 20.07 14.18 -2.75
N LEU A 38 20.36 13.20 -3.61
CA LEU A 38 21.36 12.15 -3.48
C LEU A 38 22.45 12.21 -4.57
N SER A 39 22.77 13.39 -5.10
CA SER A 39 23.83 13.58 -6.13
C SER A 39 23.62 12.79 -7.44
N LEU A 40 22.44 12.21 -7.65
CA LEU A 40 21.98 11.77 -8.96
C LEU A 40 21.79 13.03 -9.83
N ARG A 41 22.34 13.00 -11.05
CA ARG A 41 22.16 14.08 -12.02
C ARG A 41 20.65 14.34 -12.19
N SER A 42 20.26 15.61 -12.32
CA SER A 42 18.89 15.97 -12.75
C SER A 42 18.62 15.19 -14.02
N ASP A 43 17.60 14.34 -13.97
CA ASP A 43 17.18 13.61 -15.16
C ASP A 43 16.33 14.55 -16.01
N ARG A 44 17.02 15.36 -16.82
CA ARG A 44 16.40 16.21 -17.83
C ARG A 44 16.08 15.42 -19.11
N THR A 45 16.28 14.10 -19.13
CA THR A 45 16.09 13.34 -20.36
C THR A 45 14.72 13.62 -20.94
N ALA A 46 14.72 13.91 -22.23
CA ALA A 46 13.51 14.29 -22.94
C ALA A 46 12.54 13.10 -22.94
N GLN A 47 11.35 13.38 -22.42
CA GLN A 47 10.28 12.43 -22.18
C GLN A 47 9.03 12.85 -22.96
N THR A 48 8.42 11.92 -23.68
CA THR A 48 7.28 12.19 -24.56
C THR A 48 6.13 12.88 -23.80
N PHE A 49 5.81 12.40 -22.60
CA PHE A 49 4.83 13.03 -21.71
C PHE A 49 5.20 14.48 -21.35
N SER A 50 6.45 14.73 -20.92
CA SER A 50 6.89 16.06 -20.51
C SER A 50 6.89 17.06 -21.68
N ILE A 51 7.26 16.62 -22.87
CA ILE A 51 7.27 17.49 -24.06
C ILE A 51 5.86 17.99 -24.36
N LEU A 52 4.83 17.13 -24.37
CA LEU A 52 3.45 17.55 -24.61
C LEU A 52 3.01 18.63 -23.62
N HIS A 53 3.24 18.42 -22.32
CA HIS A 53 2.75 19.31 -21.28
C HIS A 53 3.45 20.67 -21.32
N VAL A 54 4.78 20.68 -21.49
CA VAL A 54 5.52 21.95 -21.62
C VAL A 54 5.10 22.71 -22.88
N VAL A 55 4.92 22.03 -24.01
CA VAL A 55 4.40 22.65 -25.24
C VAL A 55 3.00 23.22 -25.02
N SER A 56 2.12 22.47 -24.37
CA SER A 56 0.77 22.92 -24.03
C SER A 56 0.78 24.15 -23.13
N ASP A 57 1.66 24.18 -22.13
CA ASP A 57 1.79 25.30 -21.19
C ASP A 57 2.29 26.56 -21.91
N LEU A 58 3.31 26.45 -22.78
CA LEU A 58 3.82 27.57 -23.57
C LEU A 58 2.73 28.14 -24.50
N LEU A 59 2.00 27.27 -25.20
CA LEU A 59 0.91 27.69 -26.09
C LEU A 59 -0.25 28.33 -25.32
N ALA A 60 -0.61 27.81 -24.14
CA ALA A 60 -1.63 28.40 -23.29
C ALA A 60 -1.24 29.79 -22.78
N LEU A 61 0.05 30.05 -22.58
CA LEU A 61 0.60 31.35 -22.20
C LEU A 61 0.81 32.31 -23.39
N GLY A 62 0.63 31.83 -24.63
CA GLY A 62 0.94 32.60 -25.84
C GLY A 62 2.44 32.77 -26.10
N GLU A 63 3.27 31.93 -25.48
CA GLU A 63 4.73 31.95 -25.61
C GLU A 63 5.19 31.02 -26.74
N PRO A 64 6.23 31.40 -27.51
CA PRO A 64 6.74 30.57 -28.58
C PRO A 64 7.45 29.32 -28.04
N VAL A 65 7.31 28.19 -28.75
CA VAL A 65 8.07 26.97 -28.47
C VAL A 65 9.50 27.12 -29.04
N PRO A 66 10.57 27.08 -28.21
CA PRO A 66 11.91 27.48 -28.64
C PRO A 66 12.59 26.59 -29.70
N ASP A 67 12.38 25.27 -29.66
CA ASP A 67 13.01 24.31 -30.58
C ASP A 67 12.00 23.25 -31.05
N VAL A 68 11.13 23.66 -31.97
CA VAL A 68 10.12 22.78 -32.57
C VAL A 68 10.76 21.60 -33.33
N PRO A 69 11.77 21.80 -34.21
CA PRO A 69 12.40 20.68 -34.93
C PRO A 69 13.05 19.65 -34.00
N GLY A 70 13.74 20.09 -32.95
CA GLY A 70 14.35 19.18 -31.97
C GLY A 70 13.31 18.40 -31.16
N ALA A 71 12.24 19.06 -30.72
CA ALA A 71 11.14 18.40 -30.01
C ALA A 71 10.46 17.32 -30.88
N LEU A 72 10.16 17.64 -32.15
CA LEU A 72 9.60 16.68 -33.10
C LEU A 72 10.54 15.50 -33.37
N THR A 73 11.81 15.80 -33.67
CA THR A 73 12.85 14.76 -33.88
C THR A 73 12.91 13.81 -32.69
N ARG A 74 12.82 14.35 -31.47
CA ARG A 74 12.90 13.53 -30.26
C ARG A 74 11.66 12.68 -30.03
N VAL A 75 10.48 13.23 -30.26
CA VAL A 75 9.21 12.49 -30.16
C VAL A 75 9.19 11.35 -31.17
N PHE A 76 9.53 11.60 -32.43
CA PHE A 76 9.54 10.55 -33.46
C PHE A 76 10.61 9.48 -33.22
N ALA A 77 11.73 9.83 -32.57
CA ALA A 77 12.72 8.85 -32.15
C ALA A 77 12.20 7.85 -31.09
N THR A 78 11.05 8.08 -30.46
CA THR A 78 10.44 7.13 -29.52
C THR A 78 9.42 6.20 -30.17
N GLN A 79 9.16 6.33 -31.47
CA GLN A 79 8.32 5.40 -32.20
C GLN A 79 9.02 4.04 -32.34
N ASN A 80 8.36 2.98 -31.91
CA ASN A 80 8.86 1.61 -31.97
C ASN A 80 8.40 0.89 -33.25
N PRO A 81 8.99 -0.26 -33.58
CA PRO A 81 8.60 -1.05 -34.77
C PRO A 81 7.15 -1.54 -34.78
N ASP A 82 6.48 -1.56 -33.61
CA ASP A 82 5.05 -1.88 -33.51
C ASP A 82 4.13 -0.71 -33.86
N GLY A 83 4.71 0.46 -34.19
CA GLY A 83 4.01 1.68 -34.58
C GLY A 83 3.67 2.62 -33.41
N GLY A 84 3.67 2.11 -32.18
CA GLY A 84 3.40 2.92 -30.98
C GLY A 84 4.62 3.68 -30.49
N PHE A 85 4.42 4.55 -29.50
CA PHE A 85 5.50 5.38 -28.95
C PHE A 85 5.80 5.00 -27.52
N GLY A 86 7.09 4.93 -27.19
CA GLY A 86 7.58 4.87 -25.82
C GLY A 86 7.75 6.26 -25.19
N GLU A 87 7.96 6.27 -23.88
CA GLU A 87 8.31 7.50 -23.13
C GLU A 87 9.72 7.99 -23.49
N GLN A 88 10.60 7.06 -23.87
CA GLN A 88 11.95 7.28 -24.40
C GLN A 88 12.24 6.22 -25.48
N PRO A 89 13.22 6.45 -26.38
CA PRO A 89 13.60 5.47 -27.39
C PRO A 89 13.95 4.13 -26.77
N GLY A 90 13.34 3.05 -27.28
CA GLY A 90 13.55 1.69 -26.82
C GLY A 90 12.72 1.29 -25.59
N LEU A 91 11.92 2.18 -25.00
CA LEU A 91 10.93 1.81 -24.00
C LEU A 91 9.64 1.30 -24.69
N PRO A 92 8.87 0.40 -24.04
CA PRO A 92 7.67 -0.18 -24.63
C PRO A 92 6.63 0.87 -25.07
N SER A 93 5.91 0.56 -26.14
CA SER A 93 4.80 1.37 -26.64
C SER A 93 3.58 1.28 -25.74
N GLU A 94 2.99 2.43 -25.42
CA GLU A 94 1.75 2.53 -24.65
C GLU A 94 0.77 3.50 -25.31
N ALA A 95 -0.54 3.30 -25.13
CA ALA A 95 -1.58 4.16 -25.68
C ALA A 95 -1.46 5.59 -25.14
N PHE A 96 -1.05 5.74 -23.88
CA PHE A 96 -0.83 7.05 -23.26
C PHE A 96 0.33 7.84 -23.88
N THR A 97 1.50 7.22 -24.01
CA THR A 97 2.68 7.85 -24.60
C THR A 97 2.49 8.08 -26.11
N THR A 98 1.79 7.18 -26.80
CA THR A 98 1.37 7.34 -28.19
C THR A 98 0.45 8.54 -28.37
N TYR A 99 -0.55 8.70 -27.49
CA TYR A 99 -1.39 9.89 -27.46
C TYR A 99 -0.57 11.18 -27.26
N CYS A 100 0.39 11.17 -26.33
CA CYS A 100 1.24 12.34 -26.10
C CYS A 100 2.08 12.69 -27.33
N ALA A 101 2.73 11.70 -27.96
CA ALA A 101 3.53 11.89 -29.16
C ALA A 101 2.71 12.48 -30.32
N VAL A 102 1.55 11.88 -30.60
CA VAL A 102 0.67 12.30 -31.69
C VAL A 102 0.16 13.72 -31.46
N LEU A 103 -0.31 14.05 -30.26
CA LEU A 103 -0.76 15.41 -29.99
C LEU A 103 0.37 16.43 -30.09
N THR A 104 1.56 16.11 -29.59
CA THR A 104 2.73 16.98 -29.77
C THR A 104 3.02 17.20 -31.26
N ALA A 105 2.99 16.14 -32.07
CA ALA A 105 3.20 16.23 -33.51
C ALA A 105 2.15 17.13 -34.18
N ILE A 106 0.87 16.94 -33.90
CA ILE A 106 -0.21 17.74 -34.49
C ILE A 106 -0.12 19.21 -34.06
N VAL A 107 0.06 19.47 -32.75
CA VAL A 107 0.11 20.82 -32.19
C VAL A 107 1.31 21.61 -32.72
N LEU A 108 2.44 20.95 -32.96
CA LEU A 108 3.65 21.56 -33.51
C LEU A 108 3.71 21.55 -35.05
N GLY A 109 2.67 21.08 -35.74
CA GLY A 109 2.63 21.02 -37.21
C GLY A 109 3.55 19.96 -37.84
N GLY A 110 3.96 18.94 -37.07
CA GLY A 110 4.81 17.82 -37.50
C GLY A 110 4.03 16.59 -38.00
N GLY A 111 2.74 16.71 -38.32
CA GLY A 111 1.90 15.58 -38.73
C GLY A 111 2.38 14.85 -39.99
N ASP A 112 3.05 15.55 -40.90
CA ASP A 112 3.60 15.01 -42.16
C ASP A 112 5.13 14.84 -42.11
N HIS A 113 5.71 14.80 -40.92
CA HIS A 113 7.15 14.67 -40.76
C HIS A 113 7.64 13.29 -41.24
N PRO A 114 8.72 13.19 -42.04
CA PRO A 114 9.14 11.94 -42.68
C PRO A 114 9.58 10.84 -41.69
N ALA A 115 9.95 11.21 -40.46
CA ALA A 115 10.29 10.25 -39.41
C ALA A 115 9.07 9.74 -38.63
N PHE A 116 7.86 10.25 -38.91
CA PHE A 116 6.63 9.80 -38.28
C PHE A 116 5.92 8.78 -39.17
N ASP A 117 5.95 7.51 -38.78
CA ASP A 117 5.15 6.49 -39.44
C ASP A 117 3.70 6.54 -38.94
N ARG A 118 2.89 7.38 -39.60
CA ARG A 118 1.50 7.60 -39.24
C ARG A 118 0.65 6.33 -39.37
N ASP A 119 0.87 5.55 -40.42
CA ASP A 119 0.06 4.37 -40.70
C ASP A 119 0.34 3.27 -39.69
N ALA A 120 1.61 3.02 -39.36
CA ALA A 120 1.97 2.09 -38.28
C ALA A 120 1.39 2.54 -36.93
N CYS A 121 1.37 3.85 -36.66
CA CYS A 121 0.76 4.38 -35.43
C CYS A 121 -0.75 4.11 -35.36
N VAL A 122 -1.48 4.26 -36.47
CA VAL A 122 -2.91 3.94 -36.54
C VAL A 122 -3.13 2.46 -36.25
N GLU A 123 -2.33 1.58 -36.84
CA GLU A 123 -2.43 0.13 -36.64
C GLU A 123 -2.09 -0.29 -35.20
N PHE A 124 -1.08 0.33 -34.57
CA PHE A 124 -0.79 0.12 -33.14
C PHE A 124 -2.02 0.43 -32.28
N VAL A 125 -2.61 1.61 -32.48
CA VAL A 125 -3.76 2.04 -31.67
C VAL A 125 -4.96 1.11 -31.91
N ARG A 126 -5.22 0.70 -33.16
CA ARG A 126 -6.26 -0.29 -33.47
C ARG A 126 -6.01 -1.65 -32.81
N ALA A 127 -4.76 -2.11 -32.76
CA ALA A 127 -4.38 -3.35 -32.09
C ALA A 127 -4.63 -3.32 -30.57
N CYS A 128 -4.72 -2.13 -29.97
CA CYS A 128 -5.15 -1.96 -28.57
C CYS A 128 -6.66 -2.17 -28.36
N GLN A 129 -7.48 -2.24 -29.42
CA GLN A 129 -8.92 -2.43 -29.33
C GLN A 129 -9.30 -3.89 -29.00
N ARG A 130 -10.20 -4.08 -28.04
CA ARG A 130 -10.63 -5.39 -27.54
C ARG A 130 -11.96 -5.85 -28.13
N PRO A 131 -12.28 -7.16 -28.09
CA PRO A 131 -13.58 -7.73 -28.51
C PRO A 131 -14.81 -7.01 -27.95
N GLU A 132 -14.74 -6.56 -26.70
CA GLU A 132 -15.81 -5.76 -26.09
C GLU A 132 -15.89 -4.29 -26.56
N GLY A 133 -15.02 -3.84 -27.47
CA GLY A 133 -15.06 -2.52 -28.11
C GLY A 133 -14.09 -1.47 -27.54
N GLY A 134 -13.84 -1.48 -26.23
CA GLY A 134 -12.92 -0.54 -25.59
C GLY A 134 -11.44 -0.80 -25.93
N PHE A 135 -10.56 0.15 -25.58
CA PHE A 135 -9.11 0.05 -25.77
C PHE A 135 -8.37 -0.12 -24.44
N GLY A 136 -7.32 -0.95 -24.45
CA GLY A 136 -6.35 -1.08 -23.36
C GLY A 136 -5.10 -0.23 -23.59
N ASN A 137 -4.17 -0.22 -22.61
CA ASN A 137 -2.93 0.55 -22.73
C ASN A 137 -1.96 0.03 -23.81
N ALA A 138 -2.05 -1.25 -24.15
CA ALA A 138 -1.25 -1.89 -25.19
C ALA A 138 -2.04 -3.08 -25.76
N PRO A 139 -1.65 -3.66 -26.91
CA PRO A 139 -2.31 -4.84 -27.45
C PRO A 139 -2.39 -5.97 -26.42
N GLY A 140 -3.58 -6.51 -26.20
CA GLY A 140 -3.82 -7.58 -25.21
C GLY A 140 -4.26 -7.11 -23.82
N TYR A 141 -4.14 -5.82 -23.49
CA TYR A 141 -4.53 -5.29 -22.18
C TYR A 141 -6.06 -5.11 -22.05
N PRO A 142 -6.62 -5.23 -20.83
CA PRO A 142 -8.04 -5.02 -20.61
C PRO A 142 -8.43 -3.57 -20.92
N PRO A 143 -9.64 -3.34 -21.47
CA PRO A 143 -10.05 -2.00 -21.85
C PRO A 143 -10.64 -1.24 -20.68
N ASP A 144 -10.49 0.09 -20.71
CA ASP A 144 -11.15 1.01 -19.78
C ASP A 144 -11.49 2.35 -20.45
N ALA A 145 -12.30 3.17 -19.78
CA ALA A 145 -12.72 4.46 -20.33
C ALA A 145 -11.57 5.46 -20.53
N TRP A 146 -10.46 5.31 -19.79
CA TRP A 146 -9.30 6.20 -19.91
C TRP A 146 -8.50 5.89 -21.17
N HIS A 147 -8.09 4.64 -21.36
CA HIS A 147 -7.34 4.24 -22.55
C HIS A 147 -8.20 4.29 -23.81
N SER A 148 -9.50 3.98 -23.70
CA SER A 148 -10.47 4.16 -24.79
C SER A 148 -10.56 5.61 -25.24
N HIS A 149 -10.55 6.56 -24.31
CA HIS A 149 -10.56 7.98 -24.63
C HIS A 149 -9.27 8.45 -25.30
N LEU A 150 -8.11 8.05 -24.76
CA LEU A 150 -6.81 8.38 -25.35
C LEU A 150 -6.68 7.83 -26.77
N ALA A 151 -6.97 6.53 -26.95
CA ALA A 151 -6.93 5.88 -28.26
C ALA A 151 -7.88 6.52 -29.27
N ALA A 152 -9.11 6.83 -28.85
CA ALA A 152 -10.09 7.50 -29.72
C ALA A 152 -9.60 8.88 -30.17
N LEU A 153 -9.09 9.71 -29.24
CA LEU A 153 -8.54 11.03 -29.59
C LEU A 153 -7.30 10.92 -30.48
N THR A 154 -6.44 9.94 -30.24
CA THR A 154 -5.29 9.67 -31.11
C THR A 154 -5.74 9.35 -32.54
N LEU A 155 -6.70 8.43 -32.71
CA LEU A 155 -7.23 8.10 -34.03
C LEU A 155 -7.87 9.31 -34.71
N VAL A 156 -8.68 10.08 -33.99
CA VAL A 156 -9.29 11.31 -34.51
C VAL A 156 -8.23 12.33 -34.93
N ALA A 157 -7.20 12.55 -34.12
CA ALA A 157 -6.09 13.45 -34.42
C ALA A 157 -5.31 13.01 -35.68
N LEU A 158 -5.23 11.69 -35.92
CA LEU A 158 -4.64 11.11 -37.12
C LEU A 158 -5.63 10.95 -38.28
N GLY A 159 -6.84 11.52 -38.21
CA GLY A 159 -7.84 11.40 -39.27
C GLY A 159 -8.34 9.96 -39.52
N ALA A 160 -8.15 9.08 -38.54
CA ALA A 160 -8.56 7.67 -38.57
C ALA A 160 -9.76 7.42 -37.65
N ARG A 161 -10.34 6.22 -37.75
CA ARG A 161 -11.44 5.73 -36.90
C ARG A 161 -11.11 4.36 -36.29
N PRO A 162 -11.70 4.02 -35.13
CA PRO A 162 -11.67 2.67 -34.58
C PRO A 162 -12.19 1.64 -35.59
N GLU A 163 -11.68 0.41 -35.55
CA GLU A 163 -12.23 -0.68 -36.39
C GLU A 163 -13.65 -1.04 -35.96
N ARG A 164 -13.90 -1.03 -34.65
CA ARG A 164 -15.21 -1.32 -34.04
C ARG A 164 -15.75 -0.10 -33.31
N GLU A 165 -16.13 0.93 -34.07
CA GLU A 165 -16.64 2.18 -33.50
C GLU A 165 -17.94 1.97 -32.71
N ASP A 166 -18.89 1.21 -33.25
CA ASP A 166 -20.16 0.93 -32.57
C ASP A 166 -19.97 0.16 -31.26
N ASP A 167 -19.04 -0.80 -31.23
CA ASP A 167 -18.72 -1.56 -30.01
C ASP A 167 -18.03 -0.67 -28.97
N LEU A 168 -17.16 0.25 -29.39
CA LEU A 168 -16.56 1.24 -28.51
C LEU A 168 -17.64 2.11 -27.86
N VAL A 169 -18.59 2.61 -28.64
CA VAL A 169 -19.72 3.41 -28.13
C VAL A 169 -20.54 2.59 -27.14
N ALA A 170 -20.86 1.34 -27.47
CA ALA A 170 -21.59 0.44 -26.58
C ALA A 170 -20.85 0.20 -25.25
N PHE A 171 -19.53 -0.02 -25.32
CA PHE A 171 -18.67 -0.16 -24.14
C PHE A 171 -18.73 1.09 -23.25
N LEU A 172 -18.51 2.27 -23.83
CA LEU A 172 -18.52 3.53 -23.08
C LEU A 172 -19.90 3.82 -22.45
N LEU A 173 -21.00 3.53 -23.16
CA LEU A 173 -22.34 3.66 -22.62
C LEU A 173 -22.63 2.65 -21.50
N SER A 174 -22.04 1.46 -21.54
CA SER A 174 -22.16 0.46 -20.48
C SER A 174 -21.48 0.86 -19.16
N CYS A 175 -20.59 1.86 -19.21
CA CYS A 175 -19.99 2.48 -18.03
C CYS A 175 -20.94 3.45 -17.29
N GLN A 176 -22.12 3.74 -17.82
CA GLN A 176 -23.08 4.65 -17.18
C GLN A 176 -23.78 4.00 -15.98
N ASN A 177 -23.80 4.72 -14.87
CA ASN A 177 -24.47 4.30 -13.64
C ASN A 177 -25.89 4.91 -13.49
N PRO A 178 -26.69 4.43 -12.52
CA PRO A 178 -28.03 4.97 -12.25
C PRO A 178 -28.07 6.47 -11.92
N ASP A 179 -26.97 7.00 -11.37
CA ASP A 179 -26.78 8.43 -11.07
C ASP A 179 -26.48 9.29 -12.32
N ARG A 180 -26.47 8.68 -13.51
CA ARG A 180 -26.18 9.28 -14.83
C ARG A 180 -24.72 9.65 -15.07
N GLY A 181 -23.85 9.48 -14.07
CA GLY A 181 -22.40 9.56 -14.25
C GLY A 181 -21.84 8.29 -14.88
N TYR A 182 -20.56 8.33 -15.24
CA TYR A 182 -19.83 7.19 -15.78
C TYR A 182 -18.70 6.78 -14.85
N GLY A 183 -18.49 5.47 -14.70
CA GLY A 183 -17.29 4.91 -14.09
C GLY A 183 -16.22 4.57 -15.12
N ASN A 184 -14.98 4.30 -14.67
CA ASN A 184 -13.89 3.94 -15.58
C ASN A 184 -14.07 2.55 -16.25
N LEU A 185 -14.90 1.69 -15.64
CA LEU A 185 -15.29 0.37 -16.12
C LEU A 185 -16.78 0.17 -15.85
N PRO A 186 -17.46 -0.74 -16.57
CA PRO A 186 -18.85 -1.10 -16.26
C PRO A 186 -19.01 -1.53 -14.80
N GLY A 187 -19.96 -0.91 -14.09
CA GLY A 187 -20.22 -1.17 -12.67
C GLY A 187 -19.26 -0.52 -11.67
N SER A 188 -18.25 0.23 -12.11
CA SER A 188 -17.43 1.07 -11.22
C SER A 188 -18.17 2.33 -10.81
N PRO A 189 -17.93 2.91 -9.61
CA PRO A 189 -18.56 4.15 -9.18
C PRO A 189 -18.34 5.29 -10.18
N SER A 190 -19.33 6.16 -10.30
CA SER A 190 -19.22 7.36 -11.13
C SER A 190 -18.16 8.31 -10.58
N ASP A 191 -17.34 8.84 -11.48
CA ASP A 191 -16.38 9.90 -11.15
C ASP A 191 -16.30 10.94 -12.27
N THR A 192 -15.79 12.12 -11.93
CA THR A 192 -15.73 13.26 -12.83
C THR A 192 -14.79 13.03 -14.01
N PHE A 193 -13.68 12.30 -13.81
CA PHE A 193 -12.72 12.02 -14.89
C PHE A 193 -13.30 11.03 -15.89
N ALA A 194 -13.88 9.93 -15.42
CA ALA A 194 -14.53 8.95 -16.29
C ALA A 194 -15.71 9.57 -17.05
N THR A 195 -16.53 10.38 -16.37
CA THR A 195 -17.64 11.10 -17.02
C THR A 195 -17.15 12.05 -18.11
N PHE A 196 -16.12 12.85 -17.84
CA PHE A 196 -15.51 13.73 -18.84
C PHE A 196 -15.01 12.92 -20.05
N ARG A 197 -14.20 11.87 -19.82
CA ARG A 197 -13.60 11.04 -20.87
C ARG A 197 -14.63 10.37 -21.76
N VAL A 198 -15.67 9.79 -21.16
CA VAL A 198 -16.74 9.15 -21.95
C VAL A 198 -17.47 10.19 -22.80
N VAL A 199 -17.90 11.30 -22.19
CA VAL A 199 -18.64 12.35 -22.91
C VAL A 199 -17.80 12.96 -24.02
N ASP A 200 -16.54 13.29 -23.74
CA ASP A 200 -15.63 13.90 -24.71
C ASP A 200 -15.35 12.95 -25.88
N THR A 201 -15.17 11.65 -25.60
CA THR A 201 -15.01 10.63 -26.65
C THR A 201 -16.25 10.53 -27.53
N LEU A 202 -17.45 10.51 -26.95
CA LEU A 202 -18.70 10.48 -27.72
C LEU A 202 -18.86 11.74 -28.59
N VAL A 203 -18.52 12.91 -28.04
CA VAL A 203 -18.54 14.18 -28.79
C VAL A 203 -17.51 14.18 -29.92
N ALA A 204 -16.32 13.64 -29.71
CA ALA A 204 -15.28 13.50 -30.75
C ALA A 204 -15.73 12.62 -31.93
N PHE A 205 -16.64 11.67 -31.69
CA PHE A 205 -17.30 10.88 -32.75
C PHE A 205 -18.58 11.53 -33.29
N GLY A 206 -18.90 12.76 -32.89
CA GLY A 206 -20.10 13.48 -33.34
C GLY A 206 -21.40 12.97 -32.70
N LEU A 207 -21.31 12.11 -31.68
CA LEU A 207 -22.46 11.58 -30.96
C LEU A 207 -22.84 12.55 -29.84
N ARG A 208 -24.09 13.01 -29.85
CA ARG A 208 -24.64 13.80 -28.74
C ARG A 208 -25.02 12.84 -27.61
N PRO A 209 -24.59 13.09 -26.35
CA PRO A 209 -25.01 12.27 -25.23
C PRO A 209 -26.55 12.22 -25.18
N PRO A 210 -27.17 11.03 -25.12
CA PRO A 210 -28.60 10.90 -25.32
C PRO A 210 -29.37 11.70 -24.28
N ARG A 211 -30.29 12.56 -24.73
CA ARG A 211 -31.30 13.14 -23.83
C ARG A 211 -32.04 11.99 -23.16
N ALA A 212 -32.25 12.09 -21.85
CA ALA A 212 -32.70 11.05 -20.92
C ALA A 212 -33.90 10.15 -21.34
N LYS A 213 -34.60 10.44 -22.43
CA LYS A 213 -35.74 9.68 -22.95
C LYS A 213 -35.36 8.51 -23.88
N GLN A 214 -34.17 8.48 -24.49
CA GLN A 214 -33.80 7.43 -25.47
C GLN A 214 -33.19 6.15 -24.87
N THR A 215 -32.61 6.19 -23.67
CA THR A 215 -32.01 5.00 -23.03
C THR A 215 -33.04 3.92 -22.66
N ARG A 216 -34.34 4.27 -22.58
CA ARG A 216 -35.44 3.29 -22.39
C ARG A 216 -35.68 2.43 -23.63
N ALA A 217 -35.48 2.96 -24.83
CA ALA A 217 -35.80 2.25 -26.07
C ALA A 217 -34.80 1.12 -26.39
N LEU A 218 -33.51 1.30 -26.07
CA LEU A 218 -32.47 0.29 -26.30
C LEU A 218 -32.53 -0.86 -25.27
N GLY A 219 -32.94 -0.58 -24.03
CA GLY A 219 -33.15 -1.61 -23.00
C GLY A 219 -34.34 -2.52 -23.29
N ASP A 220 -35.41 -2.00 -23.90
CA ASP A 220 -36.61 -2.76 -24.26
C ASP A 220 -36.41 -3.62 -25.53
N HIS A 221 -35.52 -3.24 -26.43
CA HIS A 221 -35.22 -4.05 -27.62
C HIS A 221 -34.55 -5.38 -27.25
N ARG A 222 -33.68 -5.38 -26.23
CA ARG A 222 -33.02 -6.60 -25.71
C ARG A 222 -33.99 -7.55 -24.96
N ARG A 223 -35.10 -7.03 -24.42
CA ARG A 223 -36.14 -7.85 -23.76
C ARG A 223 -37.12 -8.49 -24.74
N ARG A 224 -37.27 -7.96 -25.96
CA ARG A 224 -38.14 -8.52 -27.00
C ARG A 224 -37.47 -9.65 -27.81
N VAL A 225 -36.16 -9.60 -28.01
CA VAL A 225 -35.43 -10.66 -28.76
C VAL A 225 -35.35 -11.99 -27.99
N HIS A 226 -35.50 -11.98 -26.66
CA HIS A 226 -35.46 -13.19 -25.82
C HIS A 226 -36.83 -13.85 -25.54
N ARG A 227 -37.90 -13.46 -26.26
CA ARG A 227 -39.26 -13.91 -25.93
C ARG A 227 -40.11 -14.43 -27.08
N ASP A 228 -39.48 -14.87 -28.17
CA ASP A 228 -40.18 -15.65 -29.21
C ASP A 228 -39.86 -17.15 -29.10
N PRO A 229 -40.88 -18.03 -29.04
CA PRO A 229 -40.69 -19.47 -29.19
C PRO A 229 -40.50 -19.79 -30.67
N GLY A 230 -39.37 -20.42 -31.02
CA GLY A 230 -39.05 -20.80 -32.40
C GLY A 230 -40.06 -21.78 -33.02
N PRO A 231 -40.28 -21.75 -34.35
CA PRO A 231 -41.13 -22.72 -35.03
C PRO A 231 -40.39 -24.05 -35.28
N PRO A 232 -41.13 -25.15 -35.53
CA PRO A 232 -40.63 -26.51 -35.33
C PRO A 232 -39.81 -27.06 -36.50
N HIS A 233 -38.94 -28.01 -36.15
CA HIS A 233 -38.12 -28.89 -36.96
C HIS A 233 -38.59 -29.16 -38.41
N ALA A 234 -37.67 -28.98 -39.35
CA ALA A 234 -37.63 -29.75 -40.59
C ALA A 234 -36.25 -30.42 -40.72
N ARG A 235 -36.27 -31.75 -40.61
CA ARG A 235 -35.15 -32.66 -40.89
C ARG A 235 -34.70 -32.47 -42.35
N ARG A 236 -33.39 -32.44 -42.58
CA ARG A 236 -32.82 -32.86 -43.86
C ARG A 236 -31.68 -33.83 -43.63
N GLU A 237 -31.87 -34.98 -44.24
CA GLU A 237 -31.07 -36.18 -44.20
C GLU A 237 -29.70 -35.96 -44.85
N ALA A 238 -28.69 -36.56 -44.24
CA ALA A 238 -27.41 -36.82 -44.87
C ALA A 238 -27.52 -38.11 -45.70
N GLN A 239 -27.07 -38.08 -46.95
CA GLN A 239 -26.61 -39.27 -47.65
C GLN A 239 -25.31 -38.99 -48.43
N PRO A 240 -24.44 -40.02 -48.57
CA PRO A 240 -23.05 -39.87 -48.98
C PRO A 240 -22.86 -40.19 -50.46
N LEU A 241 -21.83 -39.60 -51.09
CA LEU A 241 -21.31 -40.08 -52.37
C LEU A 241 -19.81 -40.39 -52.27
N LEU A 242 -19.51 -41.62 -52.64
CA LEU A 242 -18.22 -42.26 -52.79
C LEU A 242 -17.51 -41.79 -54.07
N GLY A 243 -16.18 -41.71 -53.98
CA GLY A 243 -15.28 -42.34 -54.95
C GLY A 243 -14.69 -41.48 -56.06
N GLY A 244 -13.36 -41.50 -56.18
CA GLY A 244 -12.66 -41.38 -57.45
C GLY A 244 -11.45 -40.44 -57.43
N ASP A 245 -10.28 -41.04 -57.22
CA ASP A 245 -8.93 -40.48 -57.25
C ASP A 245 -8.55 -39.79 -58.58
N ASP A 246 -7.63 -38.83 -58.52
CA ASP A 246 -6.35 -38.89 -59.27
C ASP A 246 -5.36 -37.80 -58.80
N ASP A 247 -4.37 -38.27 -58.04
CA ASP A 247 -2.92 -38.07 -58.12
C ASP A 247 -2.31 -36.71 -58.55
N MET A 248 -1.50 -36.09 -57.65
CA MET A 248 -0.04 -36.10 -57.72
C MET A 248 0.64 -35.01 -56.86
N THR A 249 1.63 -35.47 -56.06
CA THR A 249 2.88 -34.77 -55.62
C THR A 249 2.78 -33.58 -54.64
N ASN A 250 3.61 -33.41 -53.60
CA ASN A 250 4.67 -34.17 -52.95
C ASN A 250 5.02 -33.45 -51.61
N THR A 251 5.59 -34.19 -50.66
CA THR A 251 6.49 -33.76 -49.55
C THR A 251 5.99 -32.81 -48.46
N SER A 252 5.75 -33.32 -47.24
CA SER A 252 6.80 -33.52 -46.20
C SER A 252 6.25 -33.54 -44.76
N SER A 253 6.67 -34.58 -44.04
CA SER A 253 6.94 -34.69 -42.58
C SER A 253 5.89 -34.26 -41.56
N THR A 254 5.21 -35.30 -41.04
CA THR A 254 4.53 -35.41 -39.76
C THR A 254 5.45 -35.15 -38.56
N SER A 255 5.09 -34.18 -37.72
CA SER A 255 5.36 -34.22 -36.28
C SER A 255 4.02 -34.12 -35.54
N THR A 256 3.61 -35.24 -34.95
CA THR A 256 2.45 -35.39 -34.08
C THR A 256 2.53 -34.44 -32.88
N SER A 257 1.76 -33.35 -32.90
CA SER A 257 1.39 -32.61 -31.69
C SER A 257 0.01 -33.07 -31.25
N THR A 258 -0.02 -33.93 -30.22
CA THR A 258 -1.22 -34.27 -29.46
C THR A 258 -1.90 -32.99 -29.00
N THR A 259 -3.06 -32.68 -29.56
CA THR A 259 -3.93 -31.57 -29.13
C THR A 259 -4.44 -31.87 -27.72
N ALA A 260 -3.66 -31.49 -26.72
CA ALA A 260 -4.17 -31.33 -25.36
C ALA A 260 -5.22 -30.23 -25.40
N THR A 261 -6.48 -30.61 -25.23
CA THR A 261 -7.58 -29.69 -24.94
C THR A 261 -7.14 -28.76 -23.81
N PRO A 262 -7.12 -27.42 -24.00
CA PRO A 262 -6.93 -26.53 -22.87
C PRO A 262 -8.15 -26.70 -21.99
N ALA A 263 -7.95 -27.32 -20.82
CA ALA A 263 -8.93 -27.27 -19.75
C ALA A 263 -9.27 -25.79 -19.54
N ALA A 264 -10.56 -25.47 -19.68
CA ALA A 264 -11.09 -24.15 -19.39
C ALA A 264 -10.50 -23.69 -18.05
N SER A 265 -9.66 -22.65 -18.08
CA SER A 265 -9.22 -21.98 -16.88
C SER A 265 -10.48 -21.36 -16.29
N THR A 266 -11.12 -22.07 -15.36
CA THR A 266 -12.01 -21.46 -14.38
C THR A 266 -11.28 -20.23 -13.86
N ASP A 267 -11.83 -19.07 -14.18
CA ASP A 267 -11.44 -17.77 -13.66
C ASP A 267 -11.59 -17.87 -12.13
N GLN A 268 -10.53 -18.33 -11.45
CA GLN A 268 -10.50 -18.37 -10.00
C GLN A 268 -10.41 -16.92 -9.57
N ALA A 269 -11.56 -16.32 -9.31
CA ALA A 269 -11.69 -15.03 -8.67
C ALA A 269 -10.77 -15.01 -7.45
N GLY A 270 -9.63 -14.32 -7.58
CA GLY A 270 -8.74 -14.05 -6.45
C GLY A 270 -9.57 -13.41 -5.33
N PRO A 271 -9.26 -13.68 -4.06
CA PRO A 271 -10.03 -13.16 -2.94
C PRO A 271 -10.16 -11.65 -3.05
N SER A 272 -11.38 -11.15 -2.87
CA SER A 272 -11.69 -9.72 -3.00
C SER A 272 -10.74 -8.87 -2.16
N SER A 273 -10.39 -7.66 -2.61
CA SER A 273 -9.55 -6.72 -1.83
C SER A 273 -10.06 -6.52 -0.38
N ARG A 274 -11.38 -6.64 -0.15
CA ARG A 274 -11.99 -6.62 1.19
C ARG A 274 -11.58 -7.83 2.05
N THR A 275 -11.49 -9.02 1.46
CA THR A 275 -11.06 -10.24 2.14
C THR A 275 -9.63 -10.11 2.64
N VAL A 276 -8.72 -9.62 1.79
CA VAL A 276 -7.31 -9.38 2.20
C VAL A 276 -7.22 -8.34 3.32
N ALA A 277 -8.01 -7.26 3.24
CA ALA A 277 -8.06 -6.24 4.28
C ALA A 277 -8.56 -6.80 5.63
N LEU A 278 -9.65 -7.58 5.63
CA LEU A 278 -10.22 -8.17 6.83
C LEU A 278 -9.30 -9.23 7.47
N LEU A 279 -8.67 -10.07 6.66
CA LEU A 279 -7.70 -11.06 7.16
C LEU A 279 -6.44 -10.38 7.71
N SER A 280 -5.98 -9.30 7.08
CA SER A 280 -4.86 -8.49 7.58
C SER A 280 -5.20 -7.84 8.92
N PHE A 281 -6.41 -7.26 9.03
CA PHE A 281 -6.95 -6.73 10.28
C PHE A 281 -6.98 -7.80 11.38
N ALA A 282 -7.61 -8.95 11.12
CA ALA A 282 -7.77 -10.01 12.10
C ALA A 282 -6.42 -10.58 12.56
N THR A 283 -5.46 -10.71 11.63
CA THR A 283 -4.10 -11.16 11.96
C THR A 283 -3.38 -10.17 12.87
N MET A 284 -3.42 -8.87 12.55
CA MET A 284 -2.78 -7.85 13.37
C MET A 284 -3.49 -7.69 14.72
N PHE A 285 -4.81 -7.88 14.77
CA PHE A 285 -5.60 -7.86 16.01
C PHE A 285 -5.20 -8.99 16.95
N VAL A 286 -5.13 -10.24 16.47
CA VAL A 286 -4.77 -11.40 17.29
C VAL A 286 -3.33 -11.30 17.79
N ILE A 287 -2.38 -10.97 16.92
CA ILE A 287 -0.97 -10.79 17.31
C ILE A 287 -0.84 -9.62 18.29
N GLY A 288 -1.49 -8.48 18.01
CA GLY A 288 -1.47 -7.33 18.91
C GLY A 288 -2.06 -7.65 20.28
N THR A 289 -3.16 -8.42 20.33
CA THR A 289 -3.82 -8.78 21.58
C THR A 289 -2.89 -9.61 22.45
N ASP A 290 -2.21 -10.62 21.90
CA ASP A 290 -1.22 -11.41 22.67
C ASP A 290 -0.03 -10.56 23.13
N THR A 291 0.50 -9.71 22.23
CA THR A 291 1.62 -8.81 22.55
C THR A 291 1.32 -7.92 23.75
N PHE A 292 0.10 -7.39 23.87
CA PHE A 292 -0.28 -6.48 24.95
C PHE A 292 -0.93 -7.16 26.15
N LEU A 293 -1.28 -8.44 26.05
CA LEU A 293 -2.05 -9.16 27.08
C LEU A 293 -1.30 -9.26 28.41
N VAL A 294 0.01 -9.53 28.40
CA VAL A 294 0.74 -9.87 29.63
C VAL A 294 0.93 -8.67 30.55
N ALA A 295 1.07 -7.47 30.00
CA ALA A 295 1.31 -6.24 30.75
C ALA A 295 0.31 -6.00 31.90
N PRO A 296 -1.02 -5.98 31.69
CA PRO A 296 -1.99 -5.83 32.79
C PRO A 296 -2.06 -7.05 33.72
N LEU A 297 -1.60 -8.22 33.29
CA LEU A 297 -1.59 -9.44 34.09
C LEU A 297 -0.33 -9.57 34.96
N LEU A 298 0.70 -8.72 34.75
CA LEU A 298 1.99 -8.78 35.44
C LEU A 298 1.84 -8.88 36.96
N PRO A 299 1.02 -8.06 37.66
CA PRO A 299 0.89 -8.16 39.12
C PRO A 299 0.36 -9.52 39.58
N THR A 300 -0.56 -10.12 38.82
CA THR A 300 -1.15 -11.43 39.14
C THR A 300 -0.18 -12.55 38.87
N LEU A 301 0.54 -12.51 37.74
CA LEU A 301 1.56 -13.50 37.39
C LEU A 301 2.78 -13.44 38.33
N ALA A 302 3.17 -12.24 38.75
CA ALA A 302 4.25 -12.04 39.72
C ALA A 302 3.94 -12.74 41.05
N ARG A 303 2.71 -12.55 41.58
CA ARG A 303 2.24 -13.26 42.78
C ARG A 303 2.13 -14.77 42.58
N THR A 304 1.63 -15.20 41.42
CA THR A 304 1.40 -16.63 41.12
C THR A 304 2.71 -17.41 41.04
N PHE A 305 3.74 -16.82 40.44
CA PHE A 305 5.05 -17.46 40.29
C PHE A 305 6.06 -17.08 41.37
N ASP A 306 5.62 -16.36 42.40
CA ASP A 306 6.44 -15.90 43.53
C ASP A 306 7.72 -15.17 43.08
N VAL A 307 7.57 -14.19 42.18
CA VAL A 307 8.67 -13.36 41.68
C VAL A 307 8.42 -11.88 41.97
N SER A 308 9.50 -11.12 42.16
CA SER A 308 9.40 -9.68 42.37
C SER A 308 8.87 -8.96 41.12
N SER A 309 8.29 -7.78 41.32
CA SER A 309 7.84 -6.90 40.23
C SER A 309 8.97 -6.55 39.27
N ASP A 310 10.20 -6.38 39.77
CA ASP A 310 11.40 -6.10 38.97
C ASP A 310 11.70 -7.21 37.96
N VAL A 311 11.49 -8.47 38.37
CA VAL A 311 11.76 -9.63 37.53
C VAL A 311 10.56 -9.94 36.62
N SER A 312 9.34 -9.63 37.04
CA SER A 312 8.11 -9.90 36.28
C SER A 312 8.08 -9.24 34.89
N GLY A 313 8.69 -8.07 34.73
CA GLY A 313 8.78 -7.35 33.45
C GLY A 313 9.44 -8.17 32.33
N TRP A 314 10.31 -9.13 32.69
CA TRP A 314 10.92 -10.05 31.74
C TRP A 314 9.91 -10.93 30.99
N MET A 315 8.70 -11.14 31.50
CA MET A 315 7.65 -11.88 30.78
C MET A 315 7.22 -11.16 29.50
N VAL A 316 7.15 -9.83 29.55
CA VAL A 316 6.87 -8.99 28.37
C VAL A 316 8.11 -8.93 27.47
N SER A 317 9.29 -8.71 28.08
CA SER A 317 10.56 -8.63 27.33
C SER A 317 10.93 -9.93 26.62
N ALA A 318 10.60 -11.11 27.16
CA ALA A 318 10.93 -12.40 26.54
C ALA A 318 10.24 -12.60 25.19
N TYR A 319 8.95 -12.24 25.09
CA TYR A 319 8.22 -12.25 23.83
C TYR A 319 8.84 -11.28 22.82
N ALA A 320 9.11 -10.05 23.26
CA ALA A 320 9.71 -9.03 22.43
C ALA A 320 11.11 -9.43 21.94
N LEU A 321 11.92 -10.07 22.79
CA LEU A 321 13.25 -10.57 22.45
C LEU A 321 13.17 -11.69 21.40
N GLY A 322 12.27 -12.66 21.59
CA GLY A 322 12.03 -13.72 20.61
C GLY A 322 11.62 -13.16 19.26
N TYR A 323 10.72 -12.16 19.26
CA TYR A 323 10.32 -11.47 18.04
C TYR A 323 11.51 -10.75 17.39
N ALA A 324 12.22 -9.91 18.13
CA ALA A 324 13.31 -9.08 17.64
C ALA A 324 14.41 -9.89 16.94
N LEU A 325 14.86 -10.99 17.57
CA LEU A 325 15.94 -11.83 17.06
C LEU A 325 15.54 -12.53 15.76
N PHE A 326 14.30 -13.02 15.67
CA PHE A 326 13.85 -13.81 14.52
C PHE A 326 13.17 -12.99 13.43
N ALA A 327 12.76 -11.75 13.69
CA ALA A 327 12.24 -10.83 12.68
C ALA A 327 13.28 -10.53 11.58
N LEU A 328 14.57 -10.50 11.96
CA LEU A 328 15.70 -10.34 11.02
C LEU A 328 15.89 -11.56 10.11
N ILE A 329 15.43 -12.73 10.53
CA ILE A 329 15.48 -13.97 9.74
C ILE A 329 14.22 -14.11 8.90
N ALA A 330 13.06 -13.76 9.47
CA ALA A 330 11.75 -13.92 8.85
C ALA A 330 11.57 -13.09 7.56
N GLY A 331 12.17 -11.91 7.49
CA GLY A 331 12.11 -11.02 6.32
C GLY A 331 12.71 -11.67 5.06
N PRO A 332 14.03 -11.92 5.01
CA PRO A 332 14.66 -12.52 3.83
C PRO A 332 14.18 -13.95 3.55
N LEU A 333 13.82 -14.72 4.58
CA LEU A 333 13.26 -16.07 4.40
C LEU A 333 11.95 -16.03 3.59
N SER A 334 11.15 -15.00 3.83
CA SER A 334 9.89 -14.73 3.14
C SER A 334 10.07 -14.21 1.71
N ASP A 335 11.10 -13.41 1.45
CA ASP A 335 11.33 -12.88 0.10
C ASP A 335 11.67 -13.98 -0.93
N GLY A 336 12.27 -15.09 -0.48
CA GLY A 336 12.60 -16.25 -1.29
C GLY A 336 11.60 -17.42 -1.25
N ARG A 337 10.54 -17.34 -0.44
CA ARG A 337 9.51 -18.40 -0.30
C ARG A 337 8.12 -17.82 -0.53
N ASP A 338 7.14 -18.70 -0.67
CA ASP A 338 5.74 -18.25 -0.69
C ASP A 338 5.36 -17.66 0.69
N ARG A 339 4.94 -16.39 0.71
CA ARG A 339 4.67 -15.66 1.97
C ARG A 339 3.49 -16.24 2.74
N ARG A 340 2.48 -16.78 2.05
CA ARG A 340 1.33 -17.44 2.68
C ARG A 340 1.78 -18.68 3.44
N ARG A 341 2.70 -19.47 2.89
CA ARG A 341 3.25 -20.64 3.60
C ARG A 341 3.98 -20.22 4.88
N VAL A 342 4.84 -19.21 4.80
CA VAL A 342 5.58 -18.68 5.97
C VAL A 342 4.60 -18.18 7.05
N LEU A 343 3.59 -17.40 6.64
CA LEU A 343 2.52 -16.89 7.50
C LEU A 343 1.78 -18.03 8.23
N LEU A 344 1.34 -19.06 7.49
CA LEU A 344 0.59 -20.18 8.06
C LEU A 344 1.44 -21.04 9.00
N THR A 345 2.70 -21.30 8.66
CA THR A 345 3.60 -22.07 9.53
C THR A 345 3.94 -21.31 10.80
N GLY A 346 4.18 -20.00 10.71
CA GLY A 346 4.42 -19.14 11.87
C GLY A 346 3.20 -19.09 12.79
N LEU A 347 2.00 -19.02 12.21
CA LEU A 347 0.76 -18.98 12.98
C LEU A 347 0.47 -20.30 13.71
N VAL A 348 0.83 -21.47 13.15
CA VAL A 348 0.76 -22.74 13.90
C VAL A 348 1.65 -22.70 15.15
N GLY A 349 2.90 -22.27 14.98
CA GLY A 349 3.82 -22.09 16.12
C GLY A 349 3.25 -21.14 17.17
N PHE A 350 2.67 -20.03 16.73
CA PHE A 350 2.03 -19.03 17.60
C PHE A 350 0.86 -19.63 18.38
N ILE A 351 -0.06 -20.35 17.72
CA ILE A 351 -1.20 -21.03 18.36
C ILE A 351 -0.72 -21.93 19.49
N VAL A 352 0.25 -22.80 19.20
CA VAL A 352 0.75 -23.78 20.17
C VAL A 352 1.45 -23.08 21.33
N MET A 353 2.38 -22.18 21.05
CA MET A 353 3.18 -21.53 22.09
C MET A 353 2.35 -20.59 22.97
N THR A 354 1.39 -19.85 22.40
CA THR A 354 0.46 -19.02 23.18
C THR A 354 -0.45 -19.89 24.04
N ALA A 355 -1.00 -21.00 23.52
CA ALA A 355 -1.79 -21.92 24.33
C ALA A 355 -0.97 -22.53 25.49
N LEU A 356 0.29 -22.90 25.24
CA LEU A 356 1.21 -23.42 26.26
C LEU A 356 1.50 -22.41 27.38
N CYS A 357 1.45 -21.11 27.12
CA CYS A 357 1.56 -20.10 28.17
C CYS A 357 0.45 -20.23 29.23
N GLY A 358 -0.75 -20.66 28.83
CA GLY A 358 -1.84 -20.97 29.75
C GLY A 358 -1.64 -22.27 30.54
N PHE A 359 -0.56 -23.01 30.31
CA PHE A 359 -0.17 -24.19 31.10
C PHE A 359 1.17 -23.98 31.83
N ALA A 360 1.71 -22.76 31.83
CA ALA A 360 2.98 -22.47 32.47
C ALA A 360 2.89 -22.69 33.99
N GLN A 361 3.78 -23.52 34.54
CA GLN A 361 3.81 -23.86 35.96
C GLN A 361 4.79 -23.02 36.78
N GLY A 362 5.59 -22.20 36.11
CA GLY A 362 6.55 -21.33 36.78
C GLY A 362 7.09 -20.23 35.87
N PHE A 363 7.79 -19.28 36.49
CA PHE A 363 8.35 -18.10 35.81
C PHE A 363 9.16 -18.46 34.56
N TRP A 364 10.14 -19.36 34.68
CA TRP A 364 11.01 -19.72 33.54
C TRP A 364 10.28 -20.47 32.43
N THR A 365 9.27 -21.28 32.75
CA THR A 365 8.43 -21.92 31.73
C THR A 365 7.57 -20.90 30.99
N MET A 366 7.03 -19.91 31.69
CA MET A 366 6.31 -18.78 31.09
C MET A 366 7.24 -17.98 30.16
N ILE A 367 8.46 -17.68 30.60
CA ILE A 367 9.48 -16.97 29.80
C ILE A 367 9.80 -17.74 28.51
N LEU A 368 10.03 -19.05 28.61
CA LEU A 368 10.33 -19.89 27.44
C LEU A 368 9.17 -19.89 26.44
N PHE A 369 7.94 -20.12 26.89
CA PHE A 369 6.78 -20.14 26.00
C PHE A 369 6.50 -18.76 25.39
N ARG A 370 6.66 -17.68 26.17
CA ARG A 370 6.58 -16.30 25.66
C ARG A 370 7.62 -16.00 24.61
N PHE A 371 8.87 -16.40 24.84
CA PHE A 371 9.94 -16.26 23.87
C PHE A 371 9.59 -16.98 22.56
N LEU A 372 9.17 -18.25 22.64
CA LEU A 372 8.81 -19.04 21.45
C LEU A 372 7.54 -18.52 20.74
N ALA A 373 6.59 -17.95 21.48
CA ALA A 373 5.44 -17.25 20.90
C ALA A 373 5.89 -16.00 20.13
N GLY A 374 6.83 -15.22 20.69
CA GLY A 374 7.46 -14.07 20.03
C GLY A 374 8.21 -14.46 18.75
N VAL A 375 8.99 -15.54 18.80
CA VAL A 375 9.65 -16.12 17.62
C VAL A 375 8.61 -16.43 16.54
N SER A 376 7.51 -17.08 16.91
CA SER A 376 6.45 -17.46 15.98
C SER A 376 5.76 -16.23 15.37
N ALA A 377 5.46 -15.22 16.19
CA ALA A 377 4.87 -13.96 15.74
C ALA A 377 5.76 -13.18 14.74
N ALA A 378 7.09 -13.31 14.85
CA ALA A 378 8.04 -12.72 13.91
C ALA A 378 7.87 -13.25 12.47
N PHE A 379 7.38 -14.48 12.32
CA PHE A 379 7.06 -15.09 11.01
C PHE A 379 5.64 -14.79 10.53
N VAL A 380 4.81 -14.08 11.32
CA VAL A 380 3.42 -13.75 11.00
C VAL A 380 3.29 -12.28 10.57
N SER A 381 3.60 -11.32 11.44
CA SER A 381 3.24 -9.92 11.19
C SER A 381 3.91 -9.29 9.96
N PRO A 382 5.23 -9.48 9.72
CA PRO A 382 5.89 -8.90 8.55
C PRO A 382 5.32 -9.40 7.22
N GLN A 383 4.75 -10.61 7.22
CA GLN A 383 4.16 -11.22 6.03
C GLN A 383 2.93 -10.47 5.56
N ILE A 384 2.11 -9.96 6.48
CA ILE A 384 0.92 -9.16 6.15
C ILE A 384 1.36 -7.86 5.45
N TRP A 385 2.28 -7.11 6.06
CA TRP A 385 2.77 -5.86 5.50
C TRP A 385 3.41 -6.03 4.12
N ALA A 386 4.17 -7.10 3.92
CA ALA A 386 4.83 -7.38 2.65
C ALA A 386 3.90 -7.97 1.59
N SER A 387 2.80 -8.62 1.98
CA SER A 387 1.83 -9.21 1.04
C SER A 387 0.83 -8.19 0.50
N ILE A 388 0.44 -7.18 1.30
CA ILE A 388 -0.56 -6.18 0.90
C ILE A 388 -0.22 -5.51 -0.46
N PRO A 389 1.00 -4.96 -0.69
CA PRO A 389 1.33 -4.31 -1.97
C PRO A 389 1.28 -5.23 -3.19
N VAL A 390 1.38 -6.55 -2.99
CA VAL A 390 1.35 -7.55 -4.06
C VAL A 390 -0.09 -8.02 -4.34
N LEU A 391 -0.93 -8.04 -3.31
CA LEU A 391 -2.28 -8.63 -3.37
C LEU A 391 -3.39 -7.64 -3.71
N VAL A 392 -3.16 -6.33 -3.58
CA VAL A 392 -4.18 -5.32 -3.86
C VAL A 392 -3.67 -4.30 -4.87
N LYS A 393 -4.62 -3.67 -5.59
CA LYS A 393 -4.30 -2.62 -6.57
C LYS A 393 -3.60 -1.44 -5.88
N PRO A 394 -2.71 -0.69 -6.56
CA PRO A 394 -1.96 0.44 -5.98
C PRO A 394 -2.82 1.43 -5.19
N GLN A 395 -4.02 1.75 -5.69
CA GLN A 395 -4.97 2.67 -5.07
C GLN A 395 -5.55 2.17 -3.75
N GLN A 396 -5.49 0.85 -3.50
CA GLN A 396 -6.03 0.18 -2.32
C GLN A 396 -4.96 -0.18 -1.29
N ILE A 397 -3.66 -0.02 -1.60
CA ILE A 397 -2.55 -0.39 -0.71
C ILE A 397 -2.66 0.37 0.61
N VAL A 398 -2.76 1.70 0.55
CA VAL A 398 -2.85 2.57 1.74
C VAL A 398 -4.08 2.21 2.58
N ARG A 399 -5.23 1.99 1.92
CA ARG A 399 -6.47 1.59 2.60
C ARG A 399 -6.32 0.25 3.32
N THR A 400 -5.73 -0.75 2.64
CA THR A 400 -5.56 -2.12 3.17
C THR A 400 -4.53 -2.14 4.31
N MET A 401 -3.44 -1.38 4.17
CA MET A 401 -2.50 -1.11 5.26
C MET A 401 -3.19 -0.43 6.43
N GLY A 402 -4.12 0.50 6.18
CA GLY A 402 -4.95 1.12 7.20
C GLY A 402 -5.78 0.12 8.01
N PHE A 403 -6.36 -0.90 7.37
CA PHE A 403 -7.04 -2.00 8.08
C PHE A 403 -6.08 -2.83 8.94
N ALA A 404 -4.89 -3.14 8.43
CA ALA A 404 -3.88 -3.85 9.24
C ALA A 404 -3.46 -3.03 10.48
N THR A 405 -3.22 -1.73 10.31
CA THR A 405 -2.95 -0.80 11.44
C THR A 405 -4.12 -0.75 12.42
N ALA A 406 -5.36 -0.66 11.90
CA ALA A 406 -6.56 -0.65 12.73
C ALA A 406 -6.68 -1.93 13.57
N GLY A 407 -6.25 -3.08 13.04
CA GLY A 407 -6.17 -4.33 13.81
C GLY A 407 -5.31 -4.19 15.07
N LEU A 408 -4.13 -3.60 14.93
CA LEU A 408 -3.22 -3.35 16.06
C LEU A 408 -3.80 -2.32 17.04
N SER A 409 -4.41 -1.23 16.54
CA SER A 409 -5.04 -0.21 17.40
C SER A 409 -6.25 -0.78 18.16
N ILE A 410 -7.09 -1.57 17.50
CA ILE A 410 -8.26 -2.20 18.13
C ILE A 410 -7.82 -3.29 19.12
N ALA A 411 -6.66 -3.93 18.94
CA ALA A 411 -6.10 -4.83 19.95
C ALA A 411 -5.82 -4.11 21.28
N GLN A 412 -5.34 -2.87 21.24
CA GLN A 412 -5.16 -2.06 22.45
C GLN A 412 -6.51 -1.62 23.05
N PHE A 413 -7.45 -1.21 22.21
CA PHE A 413 -8.77 -0.75 22.64
C PHE A 413 -9.63 -1.88 23.23
N ALA A 414 -9.72 -3.03 22.57
CA ALA A 414 -10.64 -4.11 22.93
C ALA A 414 -9.91 -5.39 23.38
N GLY A 415 -8.77 -5.72 22.78
CA GLY A 415 -8.01 -6.94 23.11
C GLY A 415 -7.50 -6.95 24.55
N ILE A 416 -6.89 -5.85 25.02
CA ILE A 416 -6.41 -5.70 26.40
C ILE A 416 -7.56 -5.86 27.42
N PRO A 417 -8.70 -5.13 27.31
CA PRO A 417 -9.83 -5.32 28.23
C PRO A 417 -10.40 -6.74 28.22
N LEU A 418 -10.62 -7.33 27.05
CA LEU A 418 -11.13 -8.70 26.93
C LEU A 418 -10.20 -9.69 27.63
N GLY A 419 -8.89 -9.53 27.42
CA GLY A 419 -7.87 -10.31 28.11
C GLY A 419 -7.91 -10.14 29.62
N SER A 420 -8.00 -8.91 30.11
CA SER A 420 -8.09 -8.61 31.54
C SER A 420 -9.37 -9.14 32.20
N TRP A 421 -10.52 -9.07 31.52
CA TRP A 421 -11.77 -9.64 32.05
C TRP A 421 -11.74 -11.16 32.11
N LEU A 422 -11.18 -11.82 31.09
CA LEU A 422 -10.95 -13.27 31.12
C LEU A 422 -9.97 -13.64 32.25
N ALA A 423 -8.90 -12.85 32.42
CA ALA A 423 -7.90 -13.06 33.46
C ALA A 423 -8.46 -12.90 34.88
N ALA A 424 -9.49 -12.05 35.06
CA ALA A 424 -10.16 -11.88 36.35
C ALA A 424 -10.86 -13.16 36.81
N ALA A 425 -11.34 -14.00 35.89
CA ALA A 425 -11.87 -15.32 36.22
C ALA A 425 -10.75 -16.36 36.41
N SER A 426 -9.79 -16.40 35.48
CA SER A 426 -8.60 -17.23 35.59
C SER A 426 -7.55 -16.71 34.63
N TRP A 427 -6.33 -16.48 35.13
CA TRP A 427 -5.23 -15.93 34.33
C TRP A 427 -4.83 -16.83 33.14
N HIS A 428 -5.22 -18.11 33.15
CA HIS A 428 -4.97 -19.06 32.06
C HIS A 428 -5.88 -18.81 30.84
N LEU A 429 -7.14 -18.40 31.07
CA LEU A 429 -8.18 -18.28 30.03
C LEU A 429 -7.80 -17.38 28.85
N PRO A 430 -7.22 -16.18 29.04
CA PRO A 430 -6.84 -15.31 27.94
C PRO A 430 -5.92 -16.01 26.92
N PHE A 431 -4.98 -16.81 27.39
CA PHE A 431 -4.03 -17.53 26.51
C PHE A 431 -4.72 -18.59 25.67
N TRP A 432 -5.65 -19.37 26.25
CA TRP A 432 -6.41 -20.38 25.51
C TRP A 432 -7.41 -19.75 24.54
N VAL A 433 -8.06 -18.65 24.92
CA VAL A 433 -9.00 -17.93 24.03
C VAL A 433 -8.25 -17.35 22.84
N ILE A 434 -7.09 -16.73 23.06
CA ILE A 434 -6.24 -16.22 21.96
C ILE A 434 -5.75 -17.37 21.08
N GLY A 435 -5.30 -18.49 21.66
CA GLY A 435 -4.91 -19.69 20.92
C GLY A 435 -6.04 -20.23 20.05
N GLY A 436 -7.27 -20.34 20.59
CA GLY A 436 -8.45 -20.77 19.85
C GLY A 436 -8.86 -19.81 18.73
N ALA A 437 -8.87 -18.49 19.01
CA ALA A 437 -9.12 -17.47 18.01
C ALA A 437 -8.06 -17.49 16.88
N SER A 438 -6.80 -17.73 17.23
CA SER A 438 -5.70 -17.90 16.29
C SER A 438 -5.86 -19.15 15.43
N ALA A 439 -6.38 -20.25 15.99
CA ALA A 439 -6.67 -21.47 15.23
C ALA A 439 -7.81 -21.24 14.21
N LEU A 440 -8.86 -20.53 14.60
CA LEU A 440 -9.92 -20.12 13.67
C LEU A 440 -9.35 -19.21 12.56
N LEU A 441 -8.53 -18.22 12.93
CA LEU A 441 -7.86 -17.35 11.97
C LEU A 441 -6.96 -18.16 11.01
N TRP A 442 -6.24 -19.16 11.51
CA TRP A 442 -5.42 -20.04 10.68
C TRP A 442 -6.26 -20.76 9.63
N LEU A 443 -7.43 -21.29 9.98
CA LEU A 443 -8.35 -21.90 9.02
C LEU A 443 -8.82 -20.90 7.96
N LEU A 444 -9.16 -19.68 8.37
CA LEU A 444 -9.59 -18.61 7.46
C LEU A 444 -8.46 -18.18 6.51
N LEU A 445 -7.24 -18.00 7.03
CA LEU A 445 -6.07 -17.69 6.21
C LEU A 445 -5.71 -18.85 5.27
N ALA A 446 -5.78 -20.08 5.76
CA ALA A 446 -5.52 -21.28 4.97
C ALA A 446 -6.54 -21.45 3.84
N ARG A 447 -7.79 -20.99 4.01
CA ARG A 447 -8.82 -21.09 2.98
C ARG A 447 -8.84 -19.91 2.01
N TYR A 448 -8.67 -18.69 2.51
CA TYR A 448 -8.98 -17.46 1.78
C TYR A 448 -7.78 -16.54 1.53
N PHE A 449 -6.66 -16.70 2.23
CA PHE A 449 -5.48 -15.89 1.96
C PHE A 449 -4.78 -16.41 0.69
N PRO A 450 -4.56 -15.59 -0.34
CA PRO A 450 -4.00 -16.04 -1.61
C PRO A 450 -2.50 -16.37 -1.50
N SER A 451 -2.01 -17.22 -2.41
CA SER A 451 -0.57 -17.51 -2.52
C SER A 451 0.16 -16.24 -2.96
N VAL A 452 1.31 -15.97 -2.36
CA VAL A 452 2.19 -14.85 -2.74
C VAL A 452 3.56 -15.44 -3.01
N PRO A 453 3.84 -15.86 -4.26
CA PRO A 453 5.11 -16.46 -4.63
C PRO A 453 6.28 -15.51 -4.32
N GLY A 454 7.36 -16.06 -3.77
CA GLY A 454 8.62 -15.33 -3.58
C GLY A 454 9.25 -14.95 -4.92
N ARG A 455 10.18 -13.97 -4.91
CA ARG A 455 10.85 -13.52 -6.14
C ARG A 455 11.77 -14.62 -6.71
N PRO A 456 11.72 -14.89 -8.03
CA PRO A 456 12.70 -15.76 -8.68
C PRO A 456 14.13 -15.25 -8.43
N GLY A 457 15.01 -16.09 -7.90
CA GLY A 457 16.38 -15.73 -7.53
C GLY A 457 16.59 -15.17 -6.11
N GLY A 458 15.52 -14.94 -5.34
CA GLY A 458 15.61 -14.51 -3.93
C GLY A 458 16.03 -15.61 -2.95
N ALA A 459 15.93 -16.88 -3.37
CA ALA A 459 16.34 -18.04 -2.60
C ALA A 459 17.84 -18.33 -2.77
N GLY A 460 18.72 -17.37 -2.45
CA GLY A 460 20.13 -17.68 -2.26
C GLY A 460 20.29 -18.63 -1.06
N ARG A 461 20.87 -19.82 -1.26
CA ARG A 461 21.22 -20.71 -0.14
C ARG A 461 22.40 -20.10 0.63
N GLY A 462 22.19 -19.72 1.89
CA GLY A 462 23.24 -19.37 2.84
C GLY A 462 23.03 -18.06 3.62
N LEU A 463 23.69 -17.93 4.78
CA LEU A 463 23.61 -16.77 5.67
C LEU A 463 23.95 -15.44 4.98
N ARG A 464 24.89 -15.44 4.00
CA ARG A 464 25.25 -14.25 3.22
C ARG A 464 24.10 -13.71 2.36
N ALA A 465 23.21 -14.56 1.85
CA ALA A 465 22.05 -14.12 1.08
C ALA A 465 20.92 -13.58 1.99
N LEU A 466 20.79 -14.13 3.21
CA LEU A 466 19.88 -13.62 4.25
C LEU A 466 20.31 -12.24 4.76
N PHE A 467 21.60 -12.05 5.02
CA PHE A 467 22.12 -10.80 5.61
C PHE A 467 22.59 -9.75 4.59
N GLY A 468 22.78 -10.13 3.33
CA GLY A 468 23.21 -9.23 2.24
C GLY A 468 22.32 -7.99 2.05
N PRO A 469 20.97 -8.10 2.06
CA PRO A 469 20.07 -6.94 2.00
C PRO A 469 20.26 -5.96 3.17
N TYR A 470 20.54 -6.47 4.38
CA TYR A 470 20.81 -5.62 5.55
C TYR A 470 22.11 -4.83 5.39
N GLY A 471 23.15 -5.43 4.80
CA GLY A 471 24.40 -4.73 4.51
C GLY A 471 24.21 -3.50 3.61
N ARG A 472 23.28 -3.56 2.65
CA ARG A 472 22.92 -2.40 1.81
C ARG A 472 22.14 -1.33 2.58
N VAL A 473 21.25 -1.74 3.49
CA VAL A 473 20.48 -0.83 4.35
C VAL A 473 21.39 -0.09 5.34
N PHE A 474 22.32 -0.79 6.00
CA PHE A 474 23.29 -0.17 6.90
C PHE A 474 24.39 0.63 6.18
N GLY A 475 24.61 0.37 4.88
CA GLY A 475 25.44 1.18 4.01
C GLY A 475 24.82 2.54 3.65
N GLY A 476 23.48 2.66 3.71
CA GLY A 476 22.77 3.92 3.57
C GLY A 476 22.97 4.82 4.78
N GLY A 477 23.82 5.85 4.64
CA GLY A 477 24.26 6.69 5.75
C GLY A 477 23.14 7.32 6.58
N ARG A 478 21.98 7.62 5.97
CA ARG A 478 20.83 8.30 6.61
C ARG A 478 19.80 7.35 7.22
N LEU A 479 19.44 6.26 6.51
CA LEU A 479 18.44 5.29 6.94
C LEU A 479 18.81 4.60 8.26
N ARG A 480 20.10 4.27 8.46
CA ARG A 480 20.57 3.70 9.74
C ARG A 480 20.30 4.62 10.94
N TRP A 481 20.39 5.94 10.75
CA TRP A 481 20.13 6.91 11.82
C TRP A 481 18.64 7.08 12.07
N PHE A 482 17.80 7.05 11.03
CA PHE A 482 16.34 7.04 11.23
C PHE A 482 15.87 5.78 11.96
N LEU A 483 16.44 4.62 11.64
CA LEU A 483 16.16 3.38 12.38
C LEU A 483 16.63 3.46 13.83
N LEU A 484 17.78 4.08 14.10
CA LEU A 484 18.25 4.32 15.46
C LEU A 484 17.32 5.25 16.23
N GLY A 485 16.92 6.38 15.63
CA GLY A 485 15.95 7.29 16.26
C GLY A 485 14.61 6.59 16.53
N TYR A 486 14.14 5.78 15.58
CA TYR A 486 12.92 5.00 15.74
C TYR A 486 13.03 3.97 16.88
N LEU A 487 14.17 3.26 16.99
CA LEU A 487 14.46 2.38 18.13
C LEU A 487 14.37 3.13 19.46
N LEU A 488 14.99 4.31 19.56
CA LEU A 488 15.01 5.11 20.79
C LEU A 488 13.61 5.61 21.18
N PHE A 489 12.83 6.06 20.18
CA PHE A 489 11.42 6.42 20.39
C PHE A 489 10.61 5.22 20.89
N GLN A 490 10.72 4.06 20.23
CA GLN A 490 9.97 2.86 20.61
C GLN A 490 10.37 2.30 21.97
N THR A 491 11.64 2.47 22.35
CA THR A 491 12.13 2.10 23.69
C THR A 491 11.37 2.85 24.78
N GLY A 492 11.23 4.17 24.66
CA GLY A 492 10.45 4.97 25.61
C GLY A 492 8.94 4.73 25.50
N ASN A 493 8.41 4.58 24.28
CA ASN A 493 6.98 4.42 24.07
C ASN A 493 6.42 3.10 24.64
N PHE A 494 7.08 1.99 24.32
CA PHE A 494 6.62 0.67 24.77
C PHE A 494 6.95 0.39 26.23
N GLU A 495 7.99 1.04 26.78
CA GLU A 495 8.23 1.04 28.23
C GLU A 495 7.01 1.59 28.96
N ALA A 496 6.61 2.82 28.68
CA ALA A 496 5.45 3.43 29.32
C ALA A 496 4.16 2.59 29.17
N ILE A 497 3.85 2.12 27.95
CA ILE A 497 2.65 1.30 27.69
C ILE A 497 2.65 0.01 28.52
N SER A 498 3.81 -0.64 28.68
CA SER A 498 3.92 -1.90 29.42
C SER A 498 3.62 -1.75 30.91
N PHE A 499 3.75 -0.54 31.45
CA PHE A 499 3.59 -0.27 32.88
C PHE A 499 2.32 0.51 33.25
N PHE A 500 1.46 0.88 32.29
CA PHE A 500 0.17 1.53 32.62
C PHE A 500 -0.68 0.71 33.58
N GLY A 501 -0.87 -0.59 33.30
CA GLY A 501 -1.69 -1.47 34.13
C GLY A 501 -1.10 -1.71 35.52
N SER A 502 0.22 -1.89 35.59
CA SER A 502 0.94 -2.03 36.86
C SER A 502 0.84 -0.77 37.71
N TRP A 503 0.96 0.41 37.10
CA TRP A 503 0.76 1.69 37.78
C TRP A 503 -0.67 1.84 38.30
N PHE A 504 -1.69 1.50 37.50
CA PHE A 504 -3.07 1.53 37.95
C PHE A 504 -3.38 0.60 39.11
N THR A 505 -2.73 -0.55 39.15
CA THR A 505 -2.87 -1.49 40.26
C THR A 505 -2.15 -1.00 41.52
N LYS A 506 -0.95 -0.41 41.36
CA LYS A 506 -0.10 0.05 42.48
C LYS A 506 -0.67 1.29 43.17
N ASP A 507 -1.06 2.31 42.39
CA ASP A 507 -1.35 3.65 42.92
C ASP A 507 -2.84 3.97 43.03
N PHE A 508 -3.67 3.29 42.23
CA PHE A 508 -5.13 3.48 42.23
C PHE A 508 -5.88 2.22 42.71
N GLU A 509 -5.16 1.16 43.10
CA GLU A 509 -5.70 -0.10 43.65
C GLU A 509 -6.70 -0.80 42.73
N LEU A 510 -6.55 -0.66 41.40
CA LEU A 510 -7.47 -1.29 40.46
C LEU A 510 -7.33 -2.82 40.46
N SER A 511 -8.48 -3.50 40.43
CA SER A 511 -8.53 -4.92 40.07
C SER A 511 -8.11 -5.15 38.61
N VAL A 512 -7.68 -6.36 38.25
CA VAL A 512 -7.30 -6.71 36.87
C VAL A 512 -8.43 -6.39 35.88
N GLY A 513 -9.68 -6.69 36.23
CA GLY A 513 -10.83 -6.38 35.38
C GLY A 513 -11.05 -4.87 35.20
N SER A 514 -10.86 -4.09 36.26
CA SER A 514 -10.92 -2.63 36.22
C SER A 514 -9.78 -2.03 35.38
N VAL A 515 -8.56 -2.59 35.46
CA VAL A 515 -7.43 -2.22 34.60
C VAL A 515 -7.77 -2.43 33.13
N GLY A 516 -8.47 -3.53 32.81
CA GLY A 516 -9.01 -3.77 31.48
C GLY A 516 -9.89 -2.62 30.99
N THR A 517 -10.90 -2.24 31.77
CA THR A 517 -11.81 -1.12 31.42
C THR A 517 -11.08 0.22 31.30
N ALA A 518 -10.08 0.46 32.16
CA ALA A 518 -9.22 1.64 32.09
C ALA A 518 -8.38 1.68 30.79
N MET A 519 -7.80 0.55 30.38
CA MET A 519 -7.05 0.43 29.13
C MET A 519 -7.92 0.63 27.88
N MET A 520 -9.22 0.34 27.96
CA MET A 520 -10.16 0.66 26.88
C MET A 520 -10.20 2.18 26.62
N ALA A 521 -10.24 3.01 27.67
CA ALA A 521 -10.24 4.46 27.52
C ALA A 521 -8.93 4.97 26.89
N VAL A 522 -7.79 4.39 27.30
CA VAL A 522 -6.46 4.72 26.76
C VAL A 522 -6.35 4.30 25.28
N GLY A 523 -6.79 3.08 24.94
CA GLY A 523 -6.81 2.58 23.56
C GLY A 523 -7.77 3.33 22.64
N ALA A 524 -8.86 3.90 23.18
CA ALA A 524 -9.79 4.73 22.41
C ALA A 524 -9.08 5.96 21.83
N GLY A 525 -8.19 6.57 22.64
CA GLY A 525 -7.29 7.63 22.19
C GLY A 525 -6.51 7.20 20.94
N ASN A 526 -5.83 6.05 21.00
CA ASN A 526 -5.03 5.53 19.88
C ASN A 526 -5.86 5.34 18.59
N VAL A 527 -7.07 4.79 18.71
CA VAL A 527 -7.98 4.61 17.57
C VAL A 527 -8.34 5.97 16.96
N VAL A 528 -8.77 6.94 17.76
CA VAL A 528 -9.09 8.30 17.30
C VAL A 528 -7.88 8.94 16.60
N GLY A 529 -6.70 8.85 17.20
CA GLY A 529 -5.44 9.31 16.63
C GLY A 529 -5.16 8.76 15.24
N SER A 530 -5.25 7.44 15.10
CA SER A 530 -4.98 6.75 13.84
C SER A 530 -5.97 7.09 12.73
N LEU A 531 -7.24 7.32 13.06
CA LEU A 531 -8.29 7.66 12.09
C LEU A 531 -8.16 9.09 11.57
N PHE A 532 -7.96 10.07 12.46
CA PHE A 532 -7.99 11.49 12.10
C PHE A 532 -6.61 12.08 11.79
N GLY A 533 -5.53 11.42 12.23
CA GLY A 533 -4.17 11.91 12.07
C GLY A 533 -3.71 12.09 10.63
N SER A 534 -4.28 11.33 9.69
CA SER A 534 -3.99 11.47 8.25
C SER A 534 -4.27 12.89 7.72
N ARG A 535 -5.32 13.56 8.20
CA ARG A 535 -5.65 14.94 7.82
C ARG A 535 -4.61 15.94 8.31
N LEU A 536 -4.06 15.71 9.50
CA LEU A 536 -3.01 16.55 10.08
C LEU A 536 -1.71 16.40 9.30
N VAL A 537 -1.35 15.17 8.92
CA VAL A 537 -0.18 14.86 8.08
C VAL A 537 -0.30 15.49 6.70
N GLN A 538 -1.49 15.48 6.10
CA GLN A 538 -1.75 16.15 4.82
C GLN A 538 -1.57 17.68 4.90
N ARG A 539 -1.91 18.30 6.03
CA ARG A 539 -1.78 19.76 6.21
C ARG A 539 -0.36 20.21 6.56
N LEU A 540 0.31 19.49 7.45
CA LEU A 540 1.62 19.89 7.98
C LEU A 540 2.80 19.28 7.21
N GLY A 541 2.57 18.18 6.50
CA GLY A 541 3.61 17.37 5.89
C GLY A 541 4.26 16.40 6.88
N LEU A 542 4.84 15.32 6.36
CA LEU A 542 5.35 14.17 7.13
C LEU A 542 6.33 14.56 8.25
N TYR A 543 7.39 15.30 7.92
CA TYR A 543 8.45 15.62 8.88
C TYR A 543 8.00 16.62 9.96
N ARG A 544 7.15 17.60 9.61
CA ARG A 544 6.61 18.55 10.61
C ARG A 544 5.62 17.85 11.53
N SER A 545 4.79 16.95 11.00
CA SER A 545 3.89 16.11 11.82
C SER A 545 4.64 15.18 12.78
N LEU A 546 5.78 14.62 12.35
CA LEU A 546 6.64 13.83 13.24
C LEU A 546 7.17 14.70 14.38
N LEU A 547 7.77 15.85 14.06
CA LEU A 547 8.34 16.75 15.05
C LEU A 547 7.29 17.24 16.05
N SER A 548 6.16 17.76 15.54
CA SER A 548 5.09 18.26 16.40
C SER A 548 4.48 17.13 17.24
N GLY A 549 4.24 15.95 16.65
CA GLY A 549 3.65 14.82 17.35
C GLY A 549 4.52 14.33 18.50
N VAL A 550 5.81 14.10 18.26
CA VAL A 550 6.73 13.61 19.30
C VAL A 550 6.94 14.65 20.41
N LEU A 551 7.03 15.94 20.09
CA LEU A 551 7.10 17.01 21.10
C LEU A 551 5.82 17.11 21.93
N THR A 552 4.64 17.01 21.30
CA THR A 552 3.37 16.99 22.01
C THR A 552 3.26 15.77 22.93
N MET A 553 3.72 14.59 22.49
CA MET A 553 3.78 13.41 23.36
C MET A 553 4.69 13.65 24.57
N ALA A 554 5.89 14.19 24.36
CA ALA A 554 6.81 14.51 25.46
C ALA A 554 6.18 15.49 26.45
N ALA A 555 5.54 16.56 25.96
CA ALA A 555 4.85 17.53 26.81
C ALA A 555 3.68 16.92 27.60
N LEU A 556 2.88 16.05 26.97
CA LEU A 556 1.78 15.36 27.64
C LEU A 556 2.28 14.37 28.70
N TYR A 557 3.40 13.68 28.46
CA TYR A 557 4.01 12.81 29.48
C TYR A 557 4.54 13.58 30.70
N CYS A 558 4.90 14.86 30.56
CA CYS A 558 5.21 15.70 31.72
C CYS A 558 4.01 15.86 32.66
N LEU A 559 2.78 15.75 32.15
CA LEU A 559 1.56 15.89 32.95
C LEU A 559 1.12 14.59 33.63
N VAL A 560 1.46 13.43 33.06
CA VAL A 560 0.99 12.11 33.54
C VAL A 560 1.31 11.86 35.02
N PRO A 561 2.55 12.09 35.52
CA PRO A 561 2.88 11.85 36.93
C PRO A 561 2.10 12.72 37.93
N PHE A 562 1.57 13.86 37.48
CA PHE A 562 0.80 14.78 38.33
C PHE A 562 -0.70 14.47 38.36
N SER A 563 -1.11 13.27 37.94
CA SER A 563 -2.52 12.87 37.92
C SER A 563 -3.00 12.52 39.34
N PRO A 564 -3.85 13.34 40.00
CA PRO A 564 -4.27 13.11 41.38
C PRO A 564 -5.25 11.94 41.55
N ASN A 565 -5.87 11.47 40.46
CA ASN A 565 -6.86 10.40 40.48
C ASN A 565 -6.88 9.65 39.15
N LEU A 566 -7.56 8.49 39.13
CA LEU A 566 -7.65 7.64 37.93
C LEU A 566 -8.22 8.39 36.72
N ALA A 567 -9.25 9.21 36.89
CA ALA A 567 -9.91 9.89 35.78
C ALA A 567 -8.95 10.82 35.03
N THR A 568 -8.15 11.60 35.77
CA THR A 568 -7.12 12.47 35.18
C THR A 568 -6.00 11.66 34.54
N ALA A 569 -5.56 10.56 35.16
CA ALA A 569 -4.58 9.65 34.58
C ALA A 569 -5.04 9.07 33.23
N LEU A 570 -6.30 8.64 33.14
CA LEU A 570 -6.91 8.12 31.91
C LEU A 570 -6.99 9.19 30.82
N VAL A 571 -7.38 10.43 31.16
CA VAL A 571 -7.43 11.53 30.20
C VAL A 571 -6.03 11.84 29.66
N HIS A 572 -5.03 11.98 30.53
CA HIS A 572 -3.65 12.25 30.08
C HIS A 572 -3.13 11.13 29.18
N LEU A 573 -3.27 9.86 29.58
CA LEU A 573 -2.80 8.72 28.79
C LEU A 573 -3.59 8.54 27.49
N ALA A 574 -4.90 8.79 27.47
CA ALA A 574 -5.69 8.76 26.25
C ALA A 574 -5.26 9.86 25.26
N LEU A 575 -4.94 11.06 25.74
CA LEU A 575 -4.40 12.14 24.90
C LEU A 575 -3.03 11.78 24.33
N VAL A 576 -2.13 11.21 25.16
CA VAL A 576 -0.83 10.70 24.70
C VAL A 576 -1.02 9.66 23.60
N MET A 577 -1.90 8.68 23.81
CA MET A 577 -2.15 7.61 22.83
C MET A 577 -2.83 8.13 21.57
N MET A 578 -3.67 9.16 21.67
CA MET A 578 -4.23 9.84 20.51
C MET A 578 -3.15 10.46 19.63
N VAL A 579 -2.11 11.04 20.21
CA VAL A 579 -0.98 11.53 19.41
C VAL A 579 -0.15 10.36 18.86
N ALA A 580 0.08 9.32 19.67
CA ALA A 580 0.81 8.11 19.25
C ALA A 580 0.18 7.43 18.01
N GLY A 581 -1.15 7.40 17.94
CA GLY A 581 -1.90 6.71 16.88
C GLY A 581 -1.65 7.22 15.47
N PHE A 582 -1.23 8.47 15.31
CA PHE A 582 -0.80 8.98 14.01
C PHE A 582 0.72 9.07 13.85
N VAL A 583 1.46 9.23 14.95
CA VAL A 583 2.93 9.25 14.93
C VAL A 583 3.50 7.92 14.45
N PHE A 584 2.91 6.79 14.83
CA PHE A 584 3.36 5.46 14.40
C PHE A 584 3.31 5.27 12.86
N PRO A 585 2.18 5.53 12.17
CA PRO A 585 2.14 5.53 10.70
C PRO A 585 3.14 6.51 10.05
N VAL A 586 3.40 7.67 10.67
CA VAL A 586 4.36 8.66 10.15
C VAL A 586 5.78 8.10 10.21
N PHE A 587 6.20 7.49 11.32
CA PHE A 587 7.50 6.81 11.41
C PHE A 587 7.65 5.73 10.33
N MET A 588 6.63 4.88 10.19
CA MET A 588 6.64 3.82 9.18
C MET A 588 6.71 4.38 7.76
N SER A 589 6.02 5.49 7.48
CA SER A 589 6.06 6.15 6.18
C SER A 589 7.44 6.73 5.87
N ILE A 590 8.06 7.42 6.84
CA ILE A 590 9.42 7.99 6.67
C ILE A 590 10.44 6.88 6.43
N LEU A 591 10.42 5.81 7.24
CA LEU A 591 11.35 4.69 7.07
C LEU A 591 11.19 4.02 5.69
N GLN A 592 9.95 3.85 5.22
CA GLN A 592 9.70 3.24 3.91
C GLN A 592 10.02 4.17 2.72
N GLN A 593 9.99 5.49 2.89
CA GLN A 593 10.38 6.44 1.85
C GLN A 593 11.90 6.46 1.58
N GLU A 594 12.71 6.02 2.54
CA GLU A 594 14.17 5.97 2.37
C GLU A 594 14.65 4.74 1.55
N THR A 595 13.76 3.85 1.10
CA THR A 595 14.12 2.71 0.25
C THR A 595 13.08 2.36 -0.81
N GLU A 596 13.54 2.16 -2.05
CA GLU A 596 12.70 1.68 -3.16
C GLU A 596 12.85 0.18 -3.39
N THR A 597 14.04 -0.38 -3.12
CA THR A 597 14.41 -1.75 -3.48
C THR A 597 14.22 -2.76 -2.36
N ALA A 598 14.21 -2.32 -1.09
CA ALA A 598 14.25 -3.20 0.09
C ALA A 598 13.16 -2.89 1.14
N ARG A 599 11.95 -2.49 0.70
CA ARG A 599 10.83 -2.12 1.60
C ARG A 599 10.51 -3.21 2.65
N GLY A 600 10.49 -4.49 2.25
CA GLY A 600 10.25 -5.60 3.18
C GLY A 600 11.34 -5.74 4.25
N THR A 601 12.61 -5.55 3.88
CA THR A 601 13.75 -5.54 4.81
C THR A 601 13.66 -4.39 5.79
N VAL A 602 13.27 -3.19 5.33
CA VAL A 602 13.09 -2.03 6.21
C VAL A 602 11.91 -2.22 7.15
N SER A 603 10.78 -2.78 6.70
CA SER A 603 9.67 -3.13 7.60
C SER A 603 10.07 -4.17 8.64
N SER A 604 10.85 -5.19 8.27
CA SER A 604 11.41 -6.18 9.20
C SER A 604 12.34 -5.52 10.22
N LEU A 605 13.24 -4.64 9.79
CA LEU A 605 14.20 -3.95 10.66
C LEU A 605 13.51 -2.93 11.57
N ALA A 606 12.47 -2.26 11.09
CA ALA A 606 11.62 -1.39 11.90
C ALA A 606 10.90 -2.21 12.99
N ASN A 607 10.25 -3.34 12.64
CA ASN A 607 9.64 -4.20 13.66
C ASN A 607 10.68 -4.73 14.65
N ALA A 608 11.85 -5.15 14.19
CA ALA A 608 12.95 -5.55 15.06
C ALA A 608 13.35 -4.41 16.02
N ALA A 609 13.54 -3.19 15.51
CA ALA A 609 13.84 -2.02 16.32
C ALA A 609 12.74 -1.74 17.35
N MET A 610 11.46 -1.83 16.97
CA MET A 610 10.34 -1.67 17.90
C MET A 610 10.40 -2.68 19.05
N TYR A 611 10.57 -3.96 18.76
CA TYR A 611 10.59 -5.02 19.78
C TYR A 611 11.89 -5.08 20.59
N ILE A 612 13.04 -4.68 20.01
CA ILE A 612 14.26 -4.44 20.80
C ILE A 612 13.98 -3.33 21.81
N GLY A 613 13.34 -2.24 21.36
CA GLY A 613 12.91 -1.16 22.24
C GLY A 613 11.97 -1.63 23.34
N THR A 614 10.95 -2.43 23.01
CA THR A 614 10.05 -3.05 24.01
C THR A 614 10.80 -3.93 25.01
N THR A 615 11.82 -4.67 24.57
CA THR A 615 12.63 -5.54 25.45
C THR A 615 13.43 -4.71 26.45
N ILE A 616 14.13 -3.68 25.97
CA ILE A 616 14.90 -2.74 26.81
C ILE A 616 13.96 -2.00 27.75
N GLY A 617 12.84 -1.49 27.22
CA GLY A 617 11.83 -0.77 27.97
C GLY A 617 11.19 -1.60 29.07
N GLY A 618 10.83 -2.86 28.80
CA GLY A 618 10.29 -3.76 29.82
C GLY A 618 11.28 -4.08 30.93
N ALA A 619 12.58 -4.21 30.62
CA ALA A 619 13.62 -4.48 31.60
C ALA A 619 13.92 -3.26 32.49
N VAL A 620 13.97 -2.06 31.91
CA VAL A 620 14.27 -0.82 32.62
C VAL A 620 13.05 -0.30 33.38
N GLY A 621 11.87 -0.29 32.75
CA GLY A 621 10.65 0.27 33.32
C GLY A 621 10.18 -0.44 34.59
N GLY A 622 10.48 -1.73 34.75
CA GLY A 622 10.16 -2.47 35.97
C GLY A 622 10.87 -1.90 37.19
N VAL A 623 12.17 -1.60 37.05
CA VAL A 623 12.99 -0.96 38.08
C VAL A 623 12.58 0.49 38.32
N LEU A 624 12.21 1.21 37.25
CA LEU A 624 11.76 2.60 37.35
C LEU A 624 10.43 2.71 38.11
N LEU A 625 9.48 1.79 37.87
CA LEU A 625 8.18 1.79 38.53
C LEU A 625 8.29 1.40 40.02
N THR A 626 9.27 0.58 40.41
CA THR A 626 9.49 0.21 41.82
C THR A 626 10.25 1.26 42.61
N LYS A 627 11.30 1.84 42.02
CA LYS A 627 12.18 2.78 42.73
C LYS A 627 11.72 4.23 42.71
N ALA A 628 10.99 4.66 41.69
CA ALA A 628 10.43 6.00 41.63
C ALA A 628 9.00 6.00 42.18
N ASP A 629 8.64 7.08 42.86
CA ASP A 629 7.26 7.33 43.23
C ASP A 629 6.41 7.54 41.98
N GLY A 630 5.15 7.09 42.04
CA GLY A 630 4.20 7.27 40.97
C GLY A 630 4.65 6.76 39.59
N PHE A 631 4.34 7.56 38.57
CA PHE A 631 4.72 7.32 37.18
C PHE A 631 5.94 8.15 36.73
N TYR A 632 6.66 8.79 37.68
CA TYR A 632 7.72 9.76 37.36
C TYR A 632 8.89 9.13 36.59
N GLY A 633 9.41 7.99 37.08
CA GLY A 633 10.55 7.31 36.46
C GLY A 633 10.25 6.89 35.02
N VAL A 634 9.07 6.28 34.83
CA VAL A 634 8.58 5.81 33.53
C VAL A 634 8.34 6.98 32.56
N ALA A 635 7.67 8.05 33.01
CA ALA A 635 7.45 9.24 32.19
C ALA A 635 8.78 9.90 31.77
N ALA A 636 9.73 10.05 32.70
CA ALA A 636 11.03 10.66 32.42
C ALA A 636 11.83 9.86 31.40
N PHE A 637 11.81 8.53 31.49
CA PHE A 637 12.47 7.65 30.54
C PHE A 637 11.82 7.73 29.15
N ALA A 638 10.48 7.74 29.07
CA ALA A 638 9.76 7.93 27.82
C ALA A 638 10.10 9.28 27.16
N ILE A 639 10.09 10.37 27.92
CA ILE A 639 10.46 11.72 27.45
C ILE A 639 11.91 11.73 26.94
N ALA A 640 12.85 11.14 27.68
CA ALA A 640 14.23 11.06 27.24
C ALA A 640 14.36 10.31 25.91
N GLY A 641 13.69 9.16 25.76
CA GLY A 641 13.65 8.41 24.50
C GLY A 641 13.11 9.24 23.33
N TYR A 642 12.06 10.03 23.56
CA TYR A 642 11.47 10.91 22.55
C TYR A 642 12.39 12.05 22.12
N LEU A 643 12.99 12.76 23.10
CA LEU A 643 13.88 13.88 22.81
C LEU A 643 15.16 13.42 22.13
N VAL A 644 15.77 12.33 22.59
CA VAL A 644 16.97 11.76 21.95
C VAL A 644 16.64 11.28 20.54
N SER A 645 15.48 10.64 20.32
CA SER A 645 15.01 10.28 18.98
C SER A 645 14.94 11.50 18.06
N LEU A 646 14.35 12.61 18.52
CA LEU A 646 14.27 13.85 17.74
C LEU A 646 15.66 14.43 17.43
N VAL A 647 16.59 14.40 18.38
CA VAL A 647 17.98 14.84 18.16
C VAL A 647 18.65 13.98 17.08
N VAL A 648 18.48 12.65 17.12
CA VAL A 648 19.02 11.74 16.11
C VAL A 648 18.40 12.01 14.73
N TYR A 649 17.08 12.21 14.65
CA TYR A 649 16.41 12.57 13.40
C TYR A 649 16.88 13.94 12.87
N ALA A 650 17.05 14.93 13.75
CA ALA A 650 17.55 16.25 13.41
C ALA A 650 19.00 16.19 12.89
N ALA A 651 19.87 15.45 13.56
CA ALA A 651 21.26 15.22 13.16
C ALA A 651 21.36 14.50 11.81
N ALA A 652 20.43 13.57 11.52
CA ALA A 652 20.27 12.92 10.22
C ALA A 652 19.58 13.80 9.16
N GLY A 653 19.31 15.07 9.47
CA GLY A 653 18.78 16.07 8.53
C GLY A 653 17.28 15.97 8.27
N ALA A 654 16.49 15.34 9.14
CA ALA A 654 15.04 15.18 8.95
C ALA A 654 14.27 16.52 8.94
N PHE A 655 14.74 17.53 9.70
CA PHE A 655 14.01 18.79 9.94
C PHE A 655 14.66 20.04 9.32
N ARG A 656 15.69 19.88 8.48
CA ARG A 656 16.28 21.03 7.79
C ARG A 656 15.30 21.55 6.73
N ARG A 657 14.98 22.85 6.76
CA ARG A 657 14.33 23.51 5.62
C ARG A 657 15.22 23.30 4.40
N ARG A 658 14.67 22.69 3.35
CA ARG A 658 15.34 22.74 2.04
C ARG A 658 15.21 24.17 1.56
N GLU A 659 16.29 24.73 1.01
CA GLU A 659 16.34 26.09 0.44
C GLU A 659 15.34 26.34 -0.71
N ALA A 660 14.50 25.36 -1.06
CA ALA A 660 13.42 25.47 -2.03
C ALA A 660 12.07 25.97 -1.43
N ASP A 661 12.00 26.19 -0.12
CA ASP A 661 10.82 26.76 0.59
C ASP A 661 10.99 28.27 0.94
N ALA A 662 12.04 28.92 0.43
CA ALA A 662 12.29 30.36 0.52
C ALA A 662 12.46 30.91 -0.90
#